data_AF-A0A7X0AKY3-F1
#
_entry.id   AF-A0A7X0AKY3-F1
#
_cell.length_a   1.000
_cell.length_b   1.000
_cell.length_c   1.000
_cell.angle_alpha   90.00
_cell.angle_beta   90.00
_cell.angle_gamma   90.00
#
_symmetry.space_group_name_H-M   'P 1'
#
loop_
_entity.id
_entity.type
_entity.pdbx_description
1 polymer ?
#
loop_
_entity_poly.entity_id
_entity_poly.type
_entity_poly.pdbx_seq_one_letter_code
_entity_poly.pdbx_strand_id
1 'polypeptide(L)'
;MNALPDRYASDELVLRHPSDGRTLAQRLSKRYAARITGAFMVPGREGSFAQLPDALPRALAEALRLRGIDQLYSHQAEAWAVTQSGAHAAIVTPTASGKSLCYTLPVITAAMTQHAKALYLFPTKALAQDQVAELLELNQAGDLGVKAFTFDGDTPGDARQAIRLHGDIVVSNPDMLHQAILPHHTKWAQFFENLRYVVIDEVHTYRGVFGSHVANVIRRLKRVCAFYGVTPQFILCSATIGNPKEHAEALIEDAVIAITESGAPTGDKHVLLWNPPVVNPDLGLRASARSQTNRIARLAIKSGMKTLVFAQSRTMVEVLTKYLKDVFDNDPRKPARIRAYRGGYLPKERRAAEREMRAGTIDGIVSTSALELGVDIGSLDVVVLNGYPGSVAATWQRFGRAGRRQQSALGVLVASSDPLDQYLVRHPEFFQGASPEHARILPDQPLILLDHIRCAAFELPFVGDELFGNELATPWLEVLGEEGVLHHESDRWEWIADSYPAIAVSLRSVSDGNFVVVDRTNGRQTIIAEVDFTAVPVTLYEGAIHMIQSVPYQVERLDWEGRKAYVTRTQVDYYTDAIDYTKLKVLDCFDTSSAGCGQAHHGEVHVVRRVPGYKKIRFYSHENIGYGRVNLPDQELHTTAVWWQLAQNVLGAAFEDRQQALDGFLGAAYALHVVATVAVMAEARDLQKSVGSGDGAWFVSADISGRGQLRGGDGQPTTLAPDAPFTPTVYLYDAFPGGIGQSEPLFERREDLIAQSVTLIERCDCRVGCPGCVGPVLAADEDAATTPKALALRVLALLVAL
;
A
#
# COMPACT_ATOMS: atom_id res chain seq x y z
N MET A 1 -35.24 -25.07 18.03
CA MET A 1 -36.59 -24.83 17.45
C MET A 1 -37.13 -23.53 18.03
N ASN A 2 -37.00 -22.44 17.27
CA ASN A 2 -37.79 -21.21 17.33
C ASN A 2 -37.23 -20.35 16.18
N ALA A 3 -37.75 -20.61 14.98
CA ALA A 3 -37.39 -19.89 13.78
C ALA A 3 -37.95 -18.47 13.87
N LEU A 4 -37.08 -17.47 13.94
CA LEU A 4 -37.46 -16.09 13.66
C LEU A 4 -37.94 -16.00 12.20
N PRO A 5 -39.05 -15.33 11.90
CA PRO A 5 -39.60 -15.28 10.56
C PRO A 5 -38.62 -14.53 9.63
N ASP A 6 -38.33 -15.18 8.51
CA ASP A 6 -37.46 -14.70 7.45
C ASP A 6 -38.05 -13.42 6.81
N ARG A 7 -37.64 -12.24 7.31
CA ARG A 7 -38.02 -10.93 6.76
C ARG A 7 -37.42 -10.66 5.36
N TYR A 8 -36.77 -11.64 4.73
CA TYR A 8 -36.14 -11.50 3.41
C TYR A 8 -36.72 -12.45 2.33
N ALA A 9 -37.80 -13.18 2.63
CA ALA A 9 -38.39 -14.20 1.75
C ALA A 9 -39.20 -13.64 0.54
N SER A 10 -39.32 -12.32 0.35
CA SER A 10 -40.06 -11.74 -0.79
C SER A 10 -39.22 -11.44 -2.04
N ASP A 11 -37.91 -11.76 -2.03
CA ASP A 11 -36.97 -11.43 -3.12
C ASP A 11 -36.85 -12.53 -4.23
N GLU A 12 -37.75 -13.51 -4.29
CA GLU A 12 -37.46 -14.81 -4.94
C GLU A 12 -37.85 -15.02 -6.41
N LEU A 13 -38.29 -14.02 -7.20
CA LEU A 13 -38.88 -14.31 -8.53
C LEU A 13 -38.37 -13.57 -9.79
N VAL A 14 -37.23 -12.85 -9.79
CA VAL A 14 -36.80 -12.10 -11.01
C VAL A 14 -35.28 -12.14 -11.34
N LEU A 15 -34.51 -13.16 -10.94
CA LEU A 15 -33.03 -13.15 -11.10
C LEU A 15 -32.45 -14.10 -12.17
N ARG A 16 -33.18 -14.42 -13.25
CA ARG A 16 -32.73 -15.39 -14.27
C ARG A 16 -32.16 -14.83 -15.59
N HIS A 17 -31.95 -13.52 -15.73
CA HIS A 17 -31.24 -12.97 -16.91
C HIS A 17 -29.81 -12.59 -16.55
N PRO A 18 -28.81 -12.89 -17.41
CA PRO A 18 -27.46 -12.38 -17.22
C PRO A 18 -27.54 -10.85 -17.26
N SER A 19 -27.35 -10.22 -16.11
CA SER A 19 -27.30 -8.77 -15.99
C SER A 19 -25.86 -8.31 -16.11
N ASP A 20 -25.60 -7.36 -17.00
CA ASP A 20 -24.34 -6.64 -17.07
C ASP A 20 -24.20 -5.64 -15.90
N GLY A 21 -22.99 -5.09 -15.72
CA GLY A 21 -22.72 -4.10 -14.67
C GLY A 21 -23.67 -2.90 -14.72
N ARG A 22 -24.03 -2.43 -15.92
CA ARG A 22 -25.02 -1.37 -16.16
C ARG A 22 -26.39 -1.69 -15.58
N THR A 23 -26.94 -2.87 -15.88
CA THR A 23 -28.26 -3.28 -15.41
C THR A 23 -28.30 -3.37 -13.88
N LEU A 24 -27.23 -3.90 -13.26
CA LEU A 24 -27.13 -3.93 -11.81
C LEU A 24 -27.03 -2.52 -11.22
N ALA A 25 -26.22 -1.63 -11.81
CA ALA A 25 -26.08 -0.25 -11.38
C ALA A 25 -27.42 0.50 -11.39
N GLN A 26 -28.20 0.35 -12.47
CA GLN A 26 -29.54 0.93 -12.60
C GLN A 26 -30.53 0.36 -11.57
N ARG A 27 -30.51 -0.95 -11.35
CA ARG A 27 -31.35 -1.61 -10.33
C ARG A 27 -31.03 -1.11 -8.92
N LEU A 28 -29.75 -1.03 -8.57
CA LEU A 28 -29.30 -0.51 -7.28
C LEU A 28 -29.70 0.96 -7.12
N SER A 29 -29.51 1.76 -8.17
CA SER A 29 -29.87 3.18 -8.17
C SER A 29 -31.37 3.41 -7.99
N LYS A 30 -32.20 2.60 -8.65
CA LYS A 30 -33.67 2.69 -8.50
C LYS A 30 -34.15 2.22 -7.13
N ARG A 31 -33.63 1.10 -6.62
CA ARG A 31 -34.10 0.47 -5.38
C ARG A 31 -33.55 1.15 -4.12
N TYR A 32 -32.36 1.73 -4.20
CA TYR A 32 -31.62 2.26 -3.06
C TYR A 32 -31.13 3.70 -3.28
N ALA A 33 -31.89 4.50 -4.03
CA ALA A 33 -31.54 5.90 -4.33
C ALA A 33 -31.11 6.69 -3.08
N ALA A 34 -31.81 6.53 -1.95
CA ALA A 34 -31.49 7.21 -0.68
C ALA A 34 -30.14 6.81 -0.05
N ARG A 35 -29.46 5.78 -0.57
CA ARG A 35 -28.14 5.31 -0.11
C ARG A 35 -27.02 5.63 -1.09
N ILE A 36 -27.35 6.23 -2.24
CA ILE A 36 -26.37 6.56 -3.27
C ILE A 36 -26.24 8.07 -3.29
N THR A 37 -25.05 8.54 -2.95
CA THR A 37 -24.75 9.97 -2.88
C THR A 37 -24.01 10.46 -4.13
N GLY A 38 -23.40 9.55 -4.88
CA GLY A 38 -22.77 9.82 -6.16
C GLY A 38 -22.97 8.64 -7.11
N ALA A 39 -23.32 8.93 -8.36
CA ALA A 39 -23.41 7.95 -9.42
C ALA A 39 -22.86 8.57 -10.71
N PHE A 40 -21.83 7.95 -11.28
CA PHE A 40 -21.23 8.42 -12.53
C PHE A 40 -20.76 7.25 -13.38
N MET A 41 -20.46 7.54 -14.63
CA MET A 41 -20.05 6.56 -15.63
C MET A 41 -18.80 7.06 -16.32
N VAL A 42 -17.77 6.22 -16.37
CA VAL A 42 -16.58 6.44 -17.18
C VAL A 42 -16.81 5.72 -18.51
N PRO A 43 -16.87 6.45 -19.63
CA PRO A 43 -17.19 5.85 -20.92
C PRO A 43 -16.09 4.88 -21.34
N GLY A 44 -16.51 3.75 -21.91
CA GLY A 44 -15.61 2.83 -22.57
C GLY A 44 -14.94 3.47 -23.78
N ARG A 45 -13.87 2.82 -24.26
CA ARG A 45 -13.15 3.22 -25.47
C ARG A 45 -13.01 2.02 -26.41
N GLU A 46 -13.11 2.28 -27.71
CA GLU A 46 -12.75 1.28 -28.72
C GLU A 46 -11.25 1.04 -28.73
N GLY A 47 -10.84 -0.16 -29.16
CA GLY A 47 -9.44 -0.50 -29.28
C GLY A 47 -8.78 0.28 -30.41
N SER A 48 -7.63 0.87 -30.14
CA SER A 48 -6.76 1.45 -31.15
C SER A 48 -5.62 0.47 -31.43
N PHE A 49 -5.50 0.05 -32.68
CA PHE A 49 -4.62 -1.04 -33.09
C PHE A 49 -3.58 -0.60 -34.12
N ALA A 50 -2.45 -1.30 -34.13
CA ALA A 50 -1.38 -1.20 -35.11
C ALA A 50 -0.97 -2.61 -35.58
N GLN A 51 -0.39 -2.70 -36.78
CA GLN A 51 0.11 -3.97 -37.31
C GLN A 51 1.29 -4.49 -36.48
N LEU A 52 1.49 -5.81 -36.49
CA LEU A 52 2.70 -6.41 -35.93
C LEU A 52 3.94 -5.85 -36.67
N PRO A 53 4.99 -5.40 -35.96
CA PRO A 53 6.20 -4.88 -36.60
C PRO A 53 6.89 -5.93 -37.48
N ASP A 54 7.28 -5.56 -38.70
CA ASP A 54 7.97 -6.45 -39.65
C ASP A 54 9.33 -6.95 -39.13
N ALA A 55 9.95 -6.20 -38.20
CA ALA A 55 11.22 -6.55 -37.58
C ALA A 55 11.10 -7.65 -36.50
N LEU A 56 9.90 -8.10 -36.15
CA LEU A 56 9.73 -9.22 -35.22
C LEU A 56 10.23 -10.53 -35.84
N PRO A 57 10.94 -11.39 -35.06
CA PRO A 57 11.26 -12.73 -35.50
C PRO A 57 9.99 -13.49 -35.92
N ARG A 58 10.04 -14.18 -37.06
CA ARG A 58 8.89 -14.88 -37.62
C ARG A 58 8.23 -15.83 -36.63
N ALA A 59 9.02 -16.61 -35.89
CA ALA A 59 8.52 -17.54 -34.87
C ALA A 59 7.77 -16.81 -33.74
N LEU A 60 8.24 -15.64 -33.31
CA LEU A 60 7.55 -14.82 -32.32
C LEU A 60 6.23 -14.26 -32.87
N ALA A 61 6.22 -13.75 -34.10
CA ALA A 61 4.98 -13.26 -34.73
C ALA A 61 3.94 -14.38 -34.91
N GLU A 62 4.36 -15.59 -35.29
CA GLU A 62 3.49 -16.77 -35.37
C GLU A 62 2.97 -17.20 -33.99
N ALA A 63 3.82 -17.20 -32.95
CA ALA A 63 3.42 -17.49 -31.58
C ALA A 63 2.36 -16.51 -31.05
N LEU A 64 2.50 -15.21 -31.35
CA LEU A 64 1.51 -14.20 -30.99
C LEU A 64 0.16 -14.47 -31.66
N ARG A 65 0.14 -14.78 -32.96
CA ARG A 65 -1.08 -15.15 -33.69
C ARG A 65 -1.73 -16.42 -33.14
N LEU A 66 -0.94 -17.44 -32.77
CA LEU A 66 -1.45 -18.64 -32.11
C LEU A 66 -2.11 -18.35 -30.76
N ARG A 67 -1.67 -17.29 -30.06
CA ARG A 67 -2.30 -16.78 -28.83
C ARG A 67 -3.42 -15.77 -29.09
N GLY A 68 -3.83 -15.57 -30.35
CA GLY A 68 -4.93 -14.68 -30.75
C GLY A 68 -4.56 -13.20 -30.80
N ILE A 69 -3.27 -12.88 -30.96
CA ILE A 69 -2.76 -11.51 -31.07
C ILE A 69 -2.31 -11.28 -32.52
N ASP A 70 -3.25 -10.85 -33.37
CA ASP A 70 -2.99 -10.52 -34.78
C ASP A 70 -2.49 -9.08 -34.98
N GLN A 71 -2.82 -8.20 -34.03
CA GLN A 71 -2.47 -6.77 -34.04
C GLN A 71 -2.04 -6.35 -32.64
N LEU A 72 -1.18 -5.33 -32.56
CA LEU A 72 -0.80 -4.70 -31.31
C LEU A 72 -1.76 -3.58 -30.97
N TYR A 73 -1.96 -3.28 -29.68
CA TYR A 73 -2.54 -2.00 -29.30
C TYR A 73 -1.57 -0.86 -29.64
N SER A 74 -2.09 0.34 -29.90
CA SER A 74 -1.28 1.51 -30.30
C SER A 74 -0.09 1.76 -29.35
N HIS A 75 -0.34 1.76 -28.04
CA HIS A 75 0.70 1.92 -27.02
C HIS A 75 1.76 0.81 -26.98
N GLN A 76 1.42 -0.42 -27.38
CA GLN A 76 2.38 -1.53 -27.49
C GLN A 76 3.29 -1.33 -28.72
N ALA A 77 2.73 -0.85 -29.83
CA ALA A 77 3.51 -0.51 -31.02
C ALA A 77 4.39 0.73 -30.80
N GLU A 78 3.90 1.71 -30.04
CA GLU A 78 4.69 2.88 -29.60
C GLU A 78 5.84 2.44 -28.69
N ALA A 79 5.59 1.57 -27.70
CA ALA A 79 6.64 1.03 -26.83
C ALA A 79 7.69 0.25 -27.62
N TRP A 80 7.28 -0.51 -28.64
CA TRP A 80 8.21 -1.14 -29.58
C TRP A 80 9.06 -0.09 -30.31
N ALA A 81 8.46 0.96 -30.88
CA ALA A 81 9.21 1.99 -31.60
C ALA A 81 10.22 2.72 -30.69
N VAL A 82 9.81 3.10 -29.47
CA VAL A 82 10.68 3.73 -28.47
C VAL A 82 11.85 2.80 -28.13
N THR A 83 11.58 1.53 -27.83
CA THR A 83 12.64 0.59 -27.43
C THR A 83 13.63 0.33 -28.57
N GLN A 84 13.16 0.24 -29.81
CA GLN A 84 14.03 0.09 -30.98
C GLN A 84 14.91 1.32 -31.26
N SER A 85 14.52 2.52 -30.80
CA SER A 85 15.35 3.73 -30.89
C SER A 85 16.50 3.78 -29.88
N GLY A 86 16.52 2.87 -28.88
CA GLY A 86 17.49 2.85 -27.78
C GLY A 86 17.09 3.71 -26.57
N ALA A 87 16.02 4.51 -26.66
CA ALA A 87 15.52 5.33 -25.56
C ALA A 87 14.84 4.49 -24.46
N HIS A 88 14.96 4.93 -23.20
CA HIS A 88 14.19 4.34 -22.10
C HIS A 88 12.70 4.66 -22.23
N ALA A 89 11.85 3.73 -21.82
CA ALA A 89 10.40 3.85 -21.94
C ALA A 89 9.72 3.79 -20.57
N ALA A 90 8.75 4.67 -20.34
CA ALA A 90 7.85 4.61 -19.20
C ALA A 90 6.40 4.39 -19.67
N ILE A 91 5.93 3.14 -19.64
CA ILE A 91 4.57 2.75 -20.05
C ILE A 91 3.63 2.93 -18.87
N VAL A 92 2.79 3.96 -18.93
CA VAL A 92 1.84 4.29 -17.86
C VAL A 92 0.42 4.24 -18.38
N THR A 93 -0.11 3.03 -18.44
CA THR A 93 -1.46 2.74 -18.91
C THR A 93 -2.27 2.02 -17.84
N PRO A 94 -3.61 2.01 -17.93
CA PRO A 94 -4.47 1.35 -16.96
C PRO A 94 -4.16 -0.16 -16.75
N THR A 95 -4.64 -0.72 -15.66
CA THR A 95 -4.57 -2.17 -15.41
C THR A 95 -5.30 -2.93 -16.53
N ALA A 96 -4.80 -4.13 -16.84
CA ALA A 96 -5.31 -4.98 -17.91
C ALA A 96 -5.27 -4.38 -19.34
N SER A 97 -4.42 -3.37 -19.62
CA SER A 97 -4.23 -2.85 -20.98
C SER A 97 -3.27 -3.66 -21.85
N GLY A 98 -2.65 -4.72 -21.32
CA GLY A 98 -1.61 -5.49 -22.02
C GLY A 98 -0.21 -4.90 -21.93
N LYS A 99 0.13 -4.22 -20.82
CA LYS A 99 1.48 -3.69 -20.54
C LYS A 99 2.59 -4.73 -20.69
N SER A 100 2.32 -5.98 -20.30
CA SER A 100 3.33 -7.05 -20.34
C SER A 100 3.96 -7.24 -21.71
N LEU A 101 3.16 -7.06 -22.77
CA LEU A 101 3.63 -7.21 -24.14
C LEU A 101 4.59 -6.08 -24.55
N CYS A 102 4.49 -4.88 -23.94
CA CYS A 102 5.32 -3.72 -24.25
C CYS A 102 6.80 -3.99 -23.98
N TYR A 103 7.13 -4.69 -22.89
CA TYR A 103 8.51 -5.10 -22.60
C TYR A 103 8.84 -6.51 -23.12
N THR A 104 7.85 -7.40 -23.23
CA THR A 104 8.10 -8.79 -23.68
C THR A 104 8.56 -8.84 -25.14
N LEU A 105 7.97 -8.03 -26.03
CA LEU A 105 8.35 -8.00 -27.45
C LEU A 105 9.83 -7.63 -27.67
N PRO A 106 10.34 -6.48 -27.19
CA PRO A 106 11.74 -6.11 -27.41
C PRO A 106 12.71 -7.06 -26.70
N VAL A 107 12.38 -7.55 -25.51
CA VAL A 107 13.24 -8.45 -24.73
C VAL A 107 13.39 -9.81 -25.40
N ILE A 108 12.28 -10.48 -25.74
CA ILE A 108 12.33 -11.79 -26.40
C ILE A 108 13.02 -11.66 -27.75
N THR A 109 12.74 -10.61 -28.52
CA THR A 109 13.40 -10.39 -29.80
C THR A 109 14.91 -10.32 -29.65
N ALA A 110 15.42 -9.55 -28.69
CA ALA A 110 16.86 -9.46 -28.45
C ALA A 110 17.46 -10.75 -27.87
N ALA A 111 16.75 -11.45 -26.99
CA ALA A 111 17.19 -12.74 -26.47
C ALA A 111 17.35 -13.78 -27.60
N MET A 112 16.42 -13.80 -28.55
CA MET A 112 16.45 -14.72 -29.70
C MET A 112 17.53 -14.35 -30.73
N THR A 113 17.68 -13.05 -31.03
CA THR A 113 18.49 -12.60 -32.18
C THR A 113 19.92 -12.22 -31.80
N GLN A 114 20.15 -11.83 -30.55
CA GLN A 114 21.42 -11.29 -30.05
C GLN A 114 21.94 -12.03 -28.82
N HIS A 115 21.22 -13.05 -28.34
CA HIS A 115 21.50 -13.74 -27.08
C HIS A 115 21.59 -12.79 -25.87
N ALA A 116 20.87 -11.67 -25.95
CA ALA A 116 20.84 -10.64 -24.92
C ALA A 116 20.16 -11.15 -23.64
N LYS A 117 20.61 -10.62 -22.49
CA LYS A 117 20.04 -10.91 -21.17
C LYS A 117 19.11 -9.80 -20.72
N ALA A 118 18.14 -10.16 -19.88
CA ALA A 118 17.22 -9.19 -19.29
C ALA A 118 16.94 -9.48 -17.81
N LEU A 119 16.90 -8.42 -17.01
CA LEU A 119 16.53 -8.44 -15.59
C LEU A 119 15.14 -7.83 -15.43
N TYR A 120 14.19 -8.56 -14.87
CA TYR A 120 12.85 -8.05 -14.58
C TYR A 120 12.70 -7.87 -13.07
N LEU A 121 12.31 -6.69 -12.63
CA LEU A 121 12.05 -6.35 -11.23
C LEU A 121 10.55 -6.19 -11.01
N PHE A 122 10.01 -7.05 -10.16
CA PHE A 122 8.61 -7.02 -9.75
C PHE A 122 8.50 -6.73 -8.25
N PRO A 123 7.44 -6.03 -7.79
CA PRO A 123 7.30 -5.67 -6.38
C PRO A 123 6.93 -6.88 -5.50
N THR A 124 6.43 -7.96 -6.10
CA THR A 124 6.02 -9.18 -5.39
C THR A 124 6.46 -10.43 -6.13
N LYS A 125 6.80 -11.48 -5.36
CA LYS A 125 7.06 -12.83 -5.89
C LYS A 125 5.88 -13.38 -6.69
N ALA A 126 4.65 -12.95 -6.34
CA ALA A 126 3.46 -13.47 -6.97
C ALA A 126 3.39 -13.11 -8.46
N LEU A 127 3.62 -11.82 -8.76
CA LEU A 127 3.68 -11.29 -10.11
C LEU A 127 4.86 -11.83 -10.90
N ALA A 128 6.03 -11.96 -10.25
CA ALA A 128 7.23 -12.51 -10.88
C ALA A 128 6.97 -13.92 -11.47
N GLN A 129 6.32 -14.79 -10.70
CA GLN A 129 5.98 -16.15 -11.13
C GLN A 129 4.93 -16.15 -12.26
N ASP A 130 3.90 -15.29 -12.17
CA ASP A 130 2.87 -15.17 -13.21
C ASP A 130 3.50 -14.72 -14.54
N GLN A 131 4.45 -13.77 -14.48
CA GLN A 131 5.19 -13.31 -15.65
C GLN A 131 6.04 -14.42 -16.27
N VAL A 132 6.74 -15.23 -15.46
CA VAL A 132 7.51 -16.37 -15.97
C VAL A 132 6.59 -17.39 -16.62
N ALA A 133 5.44 -17.70 -16.02
CA ALA A 133 4.47 -18.61 -16.62
C ALA A 133 3.99 -18.12 -18.00
N GLU A 134 3.67 -16.82 -18.13
CA GLU A 134 3.25 -16.22 -19.40
C GLU A 134 4.38 -16.27 -20.46
N LEU A 135 5.62 -16.02 -20.06
CA LEU A 135 6.79 -16.12 -20.94
C LEU A 135 6.99 -17.56 -21.42
N LEU A 136 6.84 -18.55 -20.52
CA LEU A 136 6.96 -19.96 -20.87
C LEU A 136 5.86 -20.43 -21.82
N GLU A 137 4.61 -19.97 -21.63
CA GLU A 137 3.51 -20.24 -22.58
C GLU A 137 3.80 -19.68 -23.97
N LEU A 138 4.28 -18.42 -24.05
CA LEU A 138 4.67 -17.81 -25.32
C LEU A 138 5.85 -18.53 -25.97
N ASN A 139 6.84 -18.92 -25.16
CA ASN A 139 8.00 -19.69 -25.59
C ASN A 139 7.61 -21.05 -26.17
N GLN A 140 6.65 -21.75 -25.54
CA GLN A 140 6.12 -23.03 -26.03
C GLN A 140 5.30 -22.88 -27.31
N ALA A 141 4.52 -21.81 -27.44
CA ALA A 141 3.69 -21.56 -28.62
C ALA A 141 4.51 -21.35 -29.90
N GLY A 142 5.71 -20.80 -29.79
CA GLY A 142 6.60 -20.50 -30.93
C GLY A 142 7.90 -21.28 -30.99
N ASP A 143 8.14 -22.21 -30.06
CA ASP A 143 9.45 -22.85 -29.84
C ASP A 143 10.62 -21.84 -29.85
N LEU A 144 10.48 -20.77 -29.06
CA LEU A 144 11.36 -19.58 -29.17
C LEU A 144 12.76 -19.80 -28.58
N GLY A 145 12.95 -20.87 -27.80
CA GLY A 145 14.24 -21.23 -27.19
C GLY A 145 14.69 -20.33 -26.02
N VAL A 146 13.84 -19.43 -25.52
CA VAL A 146 14.18 -18.45 -24.47
C VAL A 146 14.04 -19.06 -23.07
N LYS A 147 15.06 -18.89 -22.22
CA LYS A 147 15.08 -19.43 -20.86
C LYS A 147 14.76 -18.35 -19.82
N ALA A 148 13.52 -18.33 -19.35
CA ALA A 148 13.06 -17.41 -18.31
C ALA A 148 12.92 -18.12 -16.95
N PHE A 149 13.46 -17.52 -15.88
CA PHE A 149 13.41 -18.07 -14.53
C PHE A 149 13.16 -16.99 -13.48
N THR A 150 12.49 -17.36 -12.39
CA THR A 150 12.44 -16.53 -11.17
C THR A 150 13.68 -16.72 -10.33
N PHE A 151 14.25 -15.64 -9.81
CA PHE A 151 15.32 -15.65 -8.83
C PHE A 151 14.90 -14.82 -7.61
N ASP A 152 14.43 -15.49 -6.56
CA ASP A 152 13.97 -14.87 -5.33
C ASP A 152 14.33 -15.70 -4.08
N GLY A 153 13.86 -15.25 -2.91
CA GLY A 153 14.09 -15.95 -1.64
C GLY A 153 13.54 -17.39 -1.60
N ASP A 154 12.57 -17.74 -2.45
CA ASP A 154 11.95 -19.07 -2.49
C ASP A 154 12.66 -19.99 -3.50
N THR A 155 13.63 -19.46 -4.25
CA THR A 155 14.37 -20.22 -5.27
C THR A 155 15.34 -21.22 -4.61
N PRO A 156 15.21 -22.53 -4.88
CA PRO A 156 16.07 -23.58 -4.32
C PRO A 156 17.57 -23.35 -4.61
N GLY A 157 18.44 -23.74 -3.68
CA GLY A 157 19.88 -23.45 -3.74
C GLY A 157 20.59 -24.03 -4.97
N ASP A 158 20.21 -25.23 -5.40
CA ASP A 158 20.69 -25.89 -6.61
C ASP A 158 20.22 -25.17 -7.89
N ALA A 159 18.95 -24.77 -7.93
CA ALA A 159 18.39 -24.00 -9.05
C ALA A 159 19.08 -22.64 -9.24
N ARG A 160 19.48 -21.97 -8.14
CA ARG A 160 20.17 -20.68 -8.19
C ARG A 160 21.44 -20.71 -9.04
N GLN A 161 22.21 -21.80 -9.00
CA GLN A 161 23.43 -21.92 -9.81
C GLN A 161 23.10 -22.05 -11.30
N ALA A 162 22.14 -22.89 -11.65
CA ALA A 162 21.72 -23.07 -13.04
C ALA A 162 21.14 -21.78 -13.64
N ILE A 163 20.34 -21.04 -12.87
CA ILE A 163 19.72 -19.79 -13.32
C ILE A 163 20.79 -18.74 -13.67
N ARG A 164 21.84 -18.61 -12.85
CA ARG A 164 22.95 -17.66 -13.12
C ARG A 164 23.67 -17.91 -14.43
N LEU A 165 23.87 -19.19 -14.78
CA LEU A 165 24.64 -19.60 -15.96
C LEU A 165 23.79 -19.66 -17.24
N HIS A 166 22.51 -19.95 -17.12
CA HIS A 166 21.67 -20.30 -18.27
C HIS A 166 20.43 -19.44 -18.45
N GLY A 167 20.08 -18.57 -17.49
CA GLY A 167 18.95 -17.66 -17.63
C GLY A 167 19.18 -16.62 -18.72
N ASP A 168 18.23 -16.48 -19.63
CA ASP A 168 18.16 -15.36 -20.58
C ASP A 168 17.37 -14.20 -19.96
N ILE A 169 16.27 -14.53 -19.30
CA ILE A 169 15.42 -13.59 -18.57
C ILE A 169 15.39 -14.00 -17.10
N VAL A 170 15.86 -13.13 -16.22
CA VAL A 170 15.85 -13.36 -14.77
C VAL A 170 14.82 -12.44 -14.15
N VAL A 171 13.78 -13.02 -13.56
CA VAL A 171 12.69 -12.27 -12.90
C VAL A 171 12.91 -12.29 -11.40
N SER A 172 13.08 -11.13 -10.80
CA SER A 172 13.42 -10.95 -9.39
C SER A 172 12.62 -9.80 -8.76
N ASN A 173 13.06 -9.33 -7.60
CA ASN A 173 12.51 -8.18 -6.89
C ASN A 173 13.66 -7.30 -6.38
N PRO A 174 13.40 -6.02 -6.05
CA PRO A 174 14.45 -5.12 -5.56
C PRO A 174 15.17 -5.63 -4.32
N ASP A 175 14.44 -6.30 -3.41
CA ASP A 175 15.00 -6.87 -2.18
C ASP A 175 16.08 -7.92 -2.50
N MET A 176 15.83 -8.81 -3.47
CA MET A 176 16.77 -9.85 -3.91
C MET A 176 17.90 -9.31 -4.79
N LEU A 177 17.63 -8.27 -5.57
CA LEU A 177 18.67 -7.53 -6.27
C LEU A 177 19.70 -6.96 -5.27
N HIS A 178 19.20 -6.31 -4.22
CA HIS A 178 19.98 -5.73 -3.12
C HIS A 178 20.74 -6.78 -2.29
N GLN A 179 20.06 -7.85 -1.85
CA GLN A 179 20.62 -8.80 -0.88
C GLN A 179 21.45 -9.92 -1.49
N ALA A 180 21.30 -10.26 -2.77
CA ALA A 180 21.87 -11.49 -3.31
C ALA A 180 22.45 -11.41 -4.73
N ILE A 181 22.00 -10.46 -5.57
CA ILE A 181 22.51 -10.35 -6.95
C ILE A 181 23.69 -9.37 -7.00
N LEU A 182 23.50 -8.12 -6.57
CA LEU A 182 24.54 -7.09 -6.67
C LEU A 182 25.78 -7.40 -5.80
N PRO A 183 25.66 -7.77 -4.51
CA PRO A 183 26.83 -8.08 -3.68
C PRO A 183 27.59 -9.35 -4.11
N HIS A 184 27.02 -10.11 -5.03
CA HIS A 184 27.62 -11.30 -5.61
C HIS A 184 27.73 -11.19 -7.13
N HIS A 185 27.86 -9.98 -7.67
CA HIS A 185 27.88 -9.73 -9.11
C HIS A 185 28.93 -10.55 -9.86
N THR A 186 30.05 -10.92 -9.21
CA THR A 186 31.08 -11.83 -9.76
C THR A 186 30.52 -13.20 -10.14
N LYS A 187 29.52 -13.73 -9.42
CA LYS A 187 28.82 -14.99 -9.76
C LYS A 187 27.84 -14.80 -10.93
N TRP A 188 27.56 -13.55 -11.30
CA TRP A 188 26.64 -13.13 -12.36
C TRP A 188 27.38 -12.47 -13.53
N ALA A 189 28.71 -12.55 -13.60
CA ALA A 189 29.52 -11.83 -14.61
C ALA A 189 29.00 -12.03 -16.04
N GLN A 190 28.81 -13.28 -16.48
CA GLN A 190 28.27 -13.59 -17.81
C GLN A 190 26.89 -12.99 -18.07
N PHE A 191 26.06 -12.88 -17.04
CA PHE A 191 24.74 -12.27 -17.15
C PHE A 191 24.85 -10.75 -17.32
N PHE A 192 25.68 -10.08 -16.50
CA PHE A 192 25.88 -8.64 -16.56
C PHE A 192 26.59 -8.18 -17.84
N GLU A 193 27.58 -8.92 -18.34
CA GLU A 193 28.28 -8.66 -19.61
C GLU A 193 27.33 -8.63 -20.83
N ASN A 194 26.15 -9.24 -20.74
CA ASN A 194 25.19 -9.34 -21.83
C ASN A 194 23.83 -8.71 -21.48
N LEU A 195 23.74 -7.96 -20.37
CA LEU A 195 22.47 -7.39 -19.89
C LEU A 195 22.03 -6.21 -20.76
N ARG A 196 21.05 -6.43 -21.63
CA ARG A 196 20.54 -5.38 -22.51
C ARG A 196 19.35 -4.63 -21.93
N TYR A 197 18.46 -5.32 -21.21
CA TYR A 197 17.21 -4.73 -20.72
C TYR A 197 17.05 -4.90 -19.22
N VAL A 198 16.57 -3.83 -18.57
CA VAL A 198 16.05 -3.87 -17.20
C VAL A 198 14.60 -3.45 -17.23
N VAL A 199 13.70 -4.36 -16.89
CA VAL A 199 12.26 -4.09 -16.79
C VAL A 199 11.92 -3.84 -15.34
N ILE A 200 11.21 -2.74 -15.06
CA ILE A 200 10.74 -2.41 -13.72
C ILE A 200 9.22 -2.31 -13.79
N ASP A 201 8.50 -3.25 -13.19
CA ASP A 201 7.03 -3.28 -13.21
C ASP A 201 6.42 -2.65 -11.95
N GLU A 202 5.19 -2.18 -12.08
CA GLU A 202 4.42 -1.49 -11.03
C GLU A 202 5.21 -0.35 -10.34
N VAL A 203 5.84 0.51 -11.13
CA VAL A 203 6.78 1.56 -10.68
C VAL A 203 6.18 2.53 -9.65
N HIS A 204 4.87 2.75 -9.71
CA HIS A 204 4.14 3.52 -8.69
C HIS A 204 4.22 2.94 -7.27
N THR A 205 4.62 1.69 -7.10
CA THR A 205 4.85 1.07 -5.78
C THR A 205 6.21 1.46 -5.19
N TYR A 206 7.17 1.85 -6.02
CA TYR A 206 8.52 2.29 -5.62
C TYR A 206 8.51 3.79 -5.37
N ARG A 207 7.83 4.23 -4.31
CA ARG A 207 7.74 5.63 -3.89
C ARG A 207 7.96 5.77 -2.38
N GLY A 208 8.06 7.01 -1.90
CA GLY A 208 8.44 7.31 -0.53
C GLY A 208 9.82 6.72 -0.19
N VAL A 209 9.99 6.32 1.06
CA VAL A 209 11.25 5.76 1.59
C VAL A 209 11.67 4.49 0.83
N PHE A 210 10.71 3.60 0.55
CA PHE A 210 10.99 2.39 -0.22
C PHE A 210 11.49 2.74 -1.64
N GLY A 211 10.86 3.70 -2.30
CA GLY A 211 11.31 4.19 -3.61
C GLY A 211 12.70 4.80 -3.58
N SER A 212 13.04 5.56 -2.53
CA SER A 212 14.39 6.10 -2.32
C SER A 212 15.44 5.00 -2.18
N HIS A 213 15.15 3.93 -1.43
CA HIS A 213 16.05 2.78 -1.37
C HIS A 213 16.18 2.10 -2.74
N VAL A 214 15.08 1.91 -3.48
CA VAL A 214 15.12 1.27 -4.80
C VAL A 214 15.94 2.10 -5.80
N ALA A 215 15.81 3.44 -5.81
CA ALA A 215 16.63 4.31 -6.66
C ALA A 215 18.13 4.10 -6.42
N ASN A 216 18.56 4.01 -5.15
CA ASN A 216 19.95 3.72 -4.81
C ASN A 216 20.38 2.29 -5.18
N VAL A 217 19.48 1.30 -5.12
CA VAL A 217 19.74 -0.04 -5.66
C VAL A 217 19.94 0.02 -7.19
N ILE A 218 19.20 0.88 -7.90
CA ILE A 218 19.39 1.10 -9.34
C ILE A 218 20.71 1.81 -9.63
N ARG A 219 21.15 2.78 -8.81
CA ARG A 219 22.50 3.38 -8.90
C ARG A 219 23.59 2.32 -8.83
N ARG A 220 23.51 1.43 -7.84
CA ARG A 220 24.42 0.28 -7.70
C ARG A 220 24.37 -0.66 -8.90
N LEU A 221 23.17 -0.98 -9.39
CA LEU A 221 23.01 -1.78 -10.60
C LEU A 221 23.69 -1.14 -11.80
N LYS A 222 23.48 0.17 -12.04
CA LYS A 222 24.11 0.92 -13.13
C LYS A 222 25.65 0.87 -13.01
N ARG A 223 26.18 1.07 -11.80
CA ARG A 223 27.62 1.00 -11.51
C ARG A 223 28.21 -0.38 -11.80
N VAL A 224 27.55 -1.44 -11.35
CA VAL A 224 27.94 -2.84 -11.64
C VAL A 224 27.87 -3.12 -13.14
N CYS A 225 26.82 -2.66 -13.85
CA CYS A 225 26.73 -2.83 -15.30
C CYS A 225 27.87 -2.10 -16.03
N ALA A 226 28.17 -0.85 -15.61
CA ALA A 226 29.26 -0.06 -16.18
C ALA A 226 30.63 -0.74 -16.00
N PHE A 227 30.87 -1.38 -14.84
CA PHE A 227 32.06 -2.20 -14.60
C PHE A 227 32.20 -3.36 -15.60
N TYR A 228 31.09 -3.99 -15.99
CA TYR A 228 31.06 -5.02 -17.04
C TYR A 228 30.99 -4.44 -18.47
N GLY A 229 31.12 -3.12 -18.64
CA GLY A 229 31.11 -2.46 -19.95
C GLY A 229 29.73 -2.33 -20.60
N VAL A 230 28.66 -2.40 -19.80
CA VAL A 230 27.28 -2.46 -20.28
C VAL A 230 26.45 -1.30 -19.73
N THR A 231 25.63 -0.70 -20.59
CA THR A 231 24.61 0.28 -20.20
C THR A 231 23.23 -0.25 -20.60
N PRO A 232 22.46 -0.83 -19.67
CA PRO A 232 21.20 -1.46 -20.02
C PRO A 232 20.10 -0.42 -20.32
N GLN A 233 19.17 -0.79 -21.18
CA GLN A 233 17.98 -0.01 -21.48
C GLN A 233 16.85 -0.33 -20.50
N PHE A 234 16.29 0.71 -19.87
CA PHE A 234 15.19 0.57 -18.93
C PHE A 234 13.82 0.63 -19.62
N ILE A 235 12.93 -0.29 -19.22
CA ILE A 235 11.51 -0.29 -19.59
C ILE A 235 10.69 -0.34 -18.30
N LEU A 236 10.05 0.79 -17.98
CA LEU A 236 9.30 0.99 -16.75
C LEU A 236 7.80 0.85 -17.03
N CYS A 237 7.08 0.09 -16.21
CA CYS A 237 5.64 -0.09 -16.32
C CYS A 237 4.95 0.41 -15.04
N SER A 238 3.86 1.14 -15.20
CA SER A 238 3.06 1.61 -14.06
C SER A 238 1.57 1.65 -14.38
N ALA A 239 0.75 1.55 -13.33
CA ALA A 239 -0.61 2.09 -13.36
C ALA A 239 -0.57 3.63 -13.35
N THR A 240 -1.70 4.26 -13.66
CA THR A 240 -1.86 5.71 -13.74
C THR A 240 -1.46 6.41 -12.44
N ILE A 241 -0.49 7.33 -12.54
CA ILE A 241 -0.01 8.24 -11.48
C ILE A 241 0.07 9.66 -12.04
N GLY A 242 0.10 10.67 -11.18
CA GLY A 242 0.03 12.07 -11.59
C GLY A 242 1.31 12.61 -12.28
N ASN A 243 2.47 12.01 -12.01
CA ASN A 243 3.78 12.43 -12.52
C ASN A 243 4.61 11.25 -13.07
N PRO A 244 4.11 10.54 -14.10
CA PRO A 244 4.67 9.28 -14.54
C PRO A 244 6.09 9.40 -15.09
N LYS A 245 6.35 10.47 -15.85
CA LYS A 245 7.65 10.72 -16.46
C LYS A 245 8.66 11.09 -15.37
N GLU A 246 8.33 12.09 -14.56
CA GLU A 246 9.20 12.62 -13.51
C GLU A 246 9.57 11.54 -12.49
N HIS A 247 8.61 10.70 -12.10
CA HIS A 247 8.87 9.61 -11.17
C HIS A 247 9.76 8.52 -11.78
N ALA A 248 9.56 8.17 -13.06
CA ALA A 248 10.42 7.22 -13.75
C ALA A 248 11.84 7.76 -13.92
N GLU A 249 12.00 9.02 -14.33
CA GLU A 249 13.30 9.69 -14.46
C GLU A 249 14.00 9.81 -13.11
N ALA A 250 13.28 10.14 -12.03
CA ALA A 250 13.85 10.17 -10.69
C ALA A 250 14.31 8.79 -10.20
N LEU A 251 13.59 7.72 -10.54
CA LEU A 251 13.91 6.37 -10.09
C LEU A 251 15.17 5.80 -10.76
N ILE A 252 15.37 6.09 -12.04
CA ILE A 252 16.53 5.59 -12.79
C ILE A 252 17.63 6.63 -12.99
N GLU A 253 17.37 7.91 -12.75
CA GLU A 253 18.27 9.05 -13.01
C GLU A 253 18.70 9.12 -14.47
N ASP A 254 17.74 9.04 -15.37
CA ASP A 254 17.95 9.14 -16.81
C ASP A 254 16.66 9.55 -17.52
N ALA A 255 16.78 10.10 -18.72
CA ALA A 255 15.64 10.57 -19.49
C ALA A 255 14.78 9.40 -20.00
N VAL A 256 13.45 9.55 -19.93
CA VAL A 256 12.51 8.54 -20.42
C VAL A 256 11.46 9.13 -21.37
N ILE A 257 11.01 8.33 -22.32
CA ILE A 257 9.82 8.62 -23.12
C ILE A 257 8.61 8.00 -22.43
N ALA A 258 7.70 8.85 -21.94
CA ALA A 258 6.49 8.41 -21.27
C ALA A 258 5.36 8.13 -22.28
N ILE A 259 4.80 6.92 -22.22
CA ILE A 259 3.67 6.46 -23.03
C ILE A 259 2.45 6.37 -22.11
N THR A 260 1.59 7.37 -22.15
CA THR A 260 0.44 7.53 -21.24
C THR A 260 -0.90 7.18 -21.89
N GLU A 261 -0.98 7.25 -23.21
CA GLU A 261 -2.21 6.95 -23.94
C GLU A 261 -2.38 5.44 -24.10
N SER A 262 -3.56 4.92 -23.75
CA SER A 262 -3.86 3.49 -23.89
C SER A 262 -4.73 3.22 -25.10
N GLY A 263 -4.25 2.34 -25.99
CA GLY A 263 -5.02 1.80 -27.11
C GLY A 263 -5.89 0.58 -26.78
N ALA A 264 -5.94 0.13 -25.53
CA ALA A 264 -6.70 -1.06 -25.17
C ALA A 264 -8.21 -0.77 -25.11
N PRO A 265 -9.08 -1.68 -25.61
CA PRO A 265 -10.52 -1.52 -25.53
C PRO A 265 -11.00 -1.63 -24.09
N THR A 266 -11.94 -0.78 -23.72
CA THR A 266 -12.56 -0.77 -22.39
C THR A 266 -14.07 -0.63 -22.52
N GLY A 267 -14.82 -1.33 -21.68
CA GLY A 267 -16.27 -1.14 -21.56
C GLY A 267 -16.63 -0.02 -20.58
N ASP A 268 -17.89 0.41 -20.62
CA ASP A 268 -18.42 1.42 -19.71
C ASP A 268 -18.27 0.99 -18.25
N LYS A 269 -17.67 1.85 -17.42
CA LYS A 269 -17.55 1.60 -15.98
C LYS A 269 -18.53 2.48 -15.22
N HIS A 270 -19.51 1.85 -14.60
CA HIS A 270 -20.43 2.52 -13.69
C HIS A 270 -19.82 2.54 -12.29
N VAL A 271 -19.84 3.71 -11.64
CA VAL A 271 -19.36 3.88 -10.27
C VAL A 271 -20.50 4.39 -9.41
N LEU A 272 -20.71 3.73 -8.27
CA LEU A 272 -21.67 4.13 -7.24
C LEU A 272 -20.94 4.43 -5.94
N LEU A 273 -21.18 5.62 -5.38
CA LEU A 273 -20.79 5.99 -4.03
C LEU A 273 -21.95 5.69 -3.10
N TRP A 274 -21.77 4.70 -2.24
CA TRP A 274 -22.79 4.15 -1.37
C TRP A 274 -22.57 4.60 0.07
N ASN A 275 -23.48 5.42 0.60
CA ASN A 275 -23.50 5.81 2.00
C ASN A 275 -24.53 4.98 2.76
N PRO A 276 -24.11 4.12 3.72
CA PRO A 276 -25.04 3.34 4.53
C PRO A 276 -26.09 4.22 5.22
N PRO A 277 -27.35 3.75 5.33
CA PRO A 277 -28.43 4.55 5.91
C PRO A 277 -28.19 4.83 7.39
N VAL A 278 -28.69 5.96 7.87
CA VAL A 278 -28.75 6.28 9.30
C VAL A 278 -29.77 5.33 9.97
N VAL A 279 -29.35 4.67 11.05
CA VAL A 279 -30.18 3.73 11.83
C VAL A 279 -30.66 4.37 13.12
N ASN A 280 -29.85 5.26 13.72
CA ASN A 280 -30.25 6.07 14.87
C ASN A 280 -29.82 7.53 14.62
N PRO A 281 -30.77 8.41 14.21
CA PRO A 281 -30.49 9.82 13.94
C PRO A 281 -29.99 10.59 15.17
N ASP A 282 -30.57 10.33 16.35
CA ASP A 282 -30.24 11.04 17.60
C ASP A 282 -28.78 10.80 18.03
N LEU A 283 -28.26 9.61 17.74
CA LEU A 283 -26.86 9.23 18.00
C LEU A 283 -25.96 9.37 16.76
N GLY A 284 -26.49 9.82 15.62
CA GLY A 284 -25.76 9.89 14.36
C GLY A 284 -25.28 8.55 13.80
N LEU A 285 -25.80 7.42 14.31
CA LEU A 285 -25.29 6.08 13.97
C LEU A 285 -25.83 5.60 12.63
N ARG A 286 -24.91 5.17 11.76
CA ARG A 286 -25.22 4.56 10.46
C ARG A 286 -25.15 3.03 10.51
N ALA A 287 -25.85 2.40 9.57
CA ALA A 287 -25.71 0.98 9.33
C ALA A 287 -24.26 0.66 8.96
N SER A 288 -23.77 -0.53 9.34
CA SER A 288 -22.39 -0.90 9.06
C SER A 288 -22.12 -1.01 7.55
N ALA A 289 -20.98 -0.47 7.09
CA ALA A 289 -20.51 -0.65 5.72
C ALA A 289 -20.46 -2.13 5.33
N ARG A 290 -20.02 -2.98 6.26
CA ARG A 290 -19.92 -4.45 6.10
C ARG A 290 -21.26 -5.08 5.69
N SER A 291 -22.36 -4.69 6.34
CA SER A 291 -23.72 -5.13 6.01
C SER A 291 -24.13 -4.74 4.59
N GLN A 292 -23.82 -3.50 4.19
CA GLN A 292 -24.14 -2.99 2.86
C GLN A 292 -23.27 -3.65 1.77
N THR A 293 -21.97 -3.79 2.00
CA THR A 293 -21.04 -4.53 1.14
C THR A 293 -21.53 -5.95 0.90
N ASN A 294 -21.86 -6.70 1.97
CA ASN A 294 -22.38 -8.05 1.84
C ASN A 294 -23.70 -8.09 1.04
N ARG A 295 -24.60 -7.12 1.24
CA ARG A 295 -25.84 -7.01 0.47
C ARG A 295 -25.57 -6.83 -1.02
N ILE A 296 -24.71 -5.90 -1.40
CA ILE A 296 -24.37 -5.61 -2.81
C ILE A 296 -23.70 -6.83 -3.44
N ALA A 297 -22.70 -7.41 -2.78
CA ALA A 297 -22.00 -8.60 -3.26
C ALA A 297 -22.94 -9.80 -3.45
N ARG A 298 -23.86 -10.04 -2.49
CA ARG A 298 -24.87 -11.10 -2.63
C ARG A 298 -25.80 -10.88 -3.83
N LEU A 299 -26.26 -9.65 -4.06
CA LEU A 299 -27.10 -9.33 -5.21
C LEU A 299 -26.36 -9.54 -6.54
N ALA A 300 -25.09 -9.14 -6.61
CA ALA A 300 -24.25 -9.35 -7.78
C ALA A 300 -24.06 -10.84 -8.09
N ILE A 301 -23.60 -11.61 -7.11
CA ILE A 301 -23.34 -13.06 -7.26
C ILE A 301 -24.63 -13.85 -7.56
N LYS A 302 -25.76 -13.50 -6.93
CA LYS A 302 -27.07 -14.12 -7.25
C LYS A 302 -27.52 -13.83 -8.68
N SER A 303 -27.06 -12.73 -9.27
CA SER A 303 -27.35 -12.35 -10.66
C SER A 303 -26.34 -12.94 -11.66
N GLY A 304 -25.46 -13.83 -11.21
CA GLY A 304 -24.46 -14.51 -12.05
C GLY A 304 -23.19 -13.70 -12.34
N MET A 305 -22.99 -12.56 -11.68
CA MET A 305 -21.81 -11.70 -11.89
C MET A 305 -20.63 -12.11 -11.00
N LYS A 306 -19.45 -12.19 -11.61
CA LYS A 306 -18.17 -12.40 -10.93
C LYS A 306 -17.80 -11.15 -10.12
N THR A 307 -17.69 -11.33 -8.81
CA THR A 307 -17.60 -10.22 -7.86
C THR A 307 -16.31 -10.27 -7.04
N LEU A 308 -15.59 -9.16 -6.99
CA LEU A 308 -14.45 -8.94 -6.11
C LEU A 308 -14.83 -7.94 -5.01
N VAL A 309 -14.58 -8.29 -3.75
CA VAL A 309 -14.82 -7.41 -2.61
C VAL A 309 -13.49 -7.06 -1.96
N PHE A 310 -13.14 -5.79 -1.86
CA PHE A 310 -11.99 -5.33 -1.09
C PHE A 310 -12.40 -4.93 0.32
N ALA A 311 -11.61 -5.33 1.32
CA ALA A 311 -11.73 -4.89 2.71
C ALA A 311 -10.39 -4.37 3.23
N GLN A 312 -10.46 -3.38 4.13
CA GLN A 312 -9.25 -2.71 4.66
C GLN A 312 -8.44 -3.57 5.64
N SER A 313 -9.04 -4.56 6.30
CA SER A 313 -8.36 -5.41 7.28
C SER A 313 -8.50 -6.90 6.98
N ARG A 314 -7.48 -7.68 7.39
CA ARG A 314 -7.47 -9.15 7.27
C ARG A 314 -8.69 -9.77 7.98
N THR A 315 -9.04 -9.27 9.16
CA THR A 315 -10.22 -9.73 9.91
C THR A 315 -11.50 -9.48 9.12
N MET A 316 -11.67 -8.30 8.49
CA MET A 316 -12.88 -8.02 7.72
C MET A 316 -13.00 -8.83 6.44
N VAL A 317 -11.87 -9.21 5.81
CA VAL A 317 -11.89 -10.19 4.71
C VAL A 317 -12.56 -11.48 5.15
N GLU A 318 -12.12 -12.05 6.28
CA GLU A 318 -12.63 -13.32 6.78
C GLU A 318 -14.10 -13.24 7.22
N VAL A 319 -14.50 -12.15 7.87
CA VAL A 319 -15.89 -11.90 8.29
C VAL A 319 -16.82 -11.80 7.07
N LEU A 320 -16.45 -11.02 6.05
CA LEU A 320 -17.25 -10.90 4.83
C LEU A 320 -17.28 -12.21 4.05
N THR A 321 -16.16 -12.94 3.96
CA THR A 321 -16.12 -14.28 3.37
C THR A 321 -17.05 -15.24 4.09
N LYS A 322 -17.07 -15.23 5.43
CA LYS A 322 -17.99 -16.06 6.22
C LYS A 322 -19.45 -15.79 5.81
N TYR A 323 -19.84 -14.52 5.77
CA TYR A 323 -21.22 -14.14 5.45
C TYR A 323 -21.64 -14.53 4.03
N LEU A 324 -20.70 -14.51 3.08
CA LEU A 324 -20.95 -14.96 1.71
C LEU A 324 -21.00 -16.50 1.63
N LYS A 325 -20.09 -17.22 2.29
CA LYS A 325 -20.08 -18.68 2.34
C LYS A 325 -21.31 -19.26 3.00
N ASP A 326 -21.78 -18.68 4.09
CA ASP A 326 -23.01 -19.13 4.77
C ASP A 326 -24.26 -19.01 3.86
N VAL A 327 -24.20 -18.22 2.78
CA VAL A 327 -25.26 -18.06 1.78
C VAL A 327 -25.05 -18.95 0.55
N PHE A 328 -23.83 -19.04 0.03
CA PHE A 328 -23.54 -19.67 -1.27
C PHE A 328 -22.91 -21.07 -1.15
N ASP A 329 -22.24 -21.36 -0.04
CA ASP A 329 -21.40 -22.55 0.20
C ASP A 329 -21.89 -23.34 1.43
N ASN A 330 -23.17 -23.20 1.80
CA ASN A 330 -23.75 -23.88 2.96
C ASN A 330 -23.97 -25.39 2.75
N ASP A 331 -24.06 -25.84 1.50
CA ASP A 331 -24.19 -27.24 1.11
C ASP A 331 -22.81 -27.79 0.70
N PRO A 332 -22.15 -28.60 1.55
CA PRO A 332 -20.81 -29.11 1.29
C PRO A 332 -20.73 -30.09 0.10
N ARG A 333 -21.88 -30.51 -0.46
CA ARG A 333 -21.93 -31.37 -1.65
C ARG A 333 -21.77 -30.59 -2.95
N LYS A 334 -21.94 -29.26 -2.90
CA LYS A 334 -21.78 -28.38 -4.06
C LYS A 334 -20.36 -27.81 -4.10
N PRO A 335 -19.83 -27.53 -5.30
CA PRO A 335 -18.57 -26.80 -5.43
C PRO A 335 -18.68 -25.45 -4.71
N ALA A 336 -17.65 -25.13 -3.94
CA ALA A 336 -17.56 -23.83 -3.28
C ALA A 336 -17.47 -22.72 -4.32
N ARG A 337 -18.24 -21.65 -4.12
CA ARG A 337 -18.37 -20.50 -5.01
C ARG A 337 -17.67 -19.27 -4.46
N ILE A 338 -17.21 -19.29 -3.20
CA ILE A 338 -16.62 -18.13 -2.51
C ILE A 338 -15.23 -18.45 -1.96
N ARG A 339 -14.30 -17.50 -2.14
CA ARG A 339 -12.95 -17.55 -1.58
C ARG A 339 -12.56 -16.25 -0.85
N ALA A 340 -11.65 -16.37 0.11
CA ALA A 340 -10.90 -15.25 0.65
C ALA A 340 -9.51 -15.17 0.00
N TYR A 341 -8.88 -14.00 -0.01
CA TYR A 341 -7.50 -13.79 -0.45
C TYR A 341 -6.82 -12.69 0.35
N ARG A 342 -5.74 -13.00 1.06
CA ARG A 342 -4.98 -12.00 1.82
C ARG A 342 -3.51 -12.36 1.94
N GLY A 343 -2.69 -11.37 2.26
CA GLY A 343 -1.35 -11.61 2.79
C GLY A 343 -1.41 -12.48 4.05
N GLY A 344 -0.45 -13.37 4.20
CA GLY A 344 -0.35 -14.34 5.29
C GLY A 344 -0.94 -15.72 5.01
N TYR A 345 -1.67 -15.91 3.90
CA TYR A 345 -1.97 -17.25 3.42
C TYR A 345 -0.74 -17.91 2.81
N LEU A 346 -0.70 -19.25 2.93
CA LEU A 346 0.35 -20.04 2.33
C LEU A 346 0.37 -19.83 0.81
N PRO A 347 1.56 -19.83 0.16
CA PRO A 347 1.67 -19.66 -1.28
C PRO A 347 0.73 -20.59 -2.06
N LYS A 348 0.68 -21.87 -1.69
CA LYS A 348 -0.17 -22.87 -2.34
C LYS A 348 -1.67 -22.51 -2.30
N GLU A 349 -2.16 -21.93 -1.21
CA GLU A 349 -3.57 -21.54 -1.05
C GLU A 349 -3.91 -20.31 -1.90
N ARG A 350 -3.04 -19.30 -1.90
CA ARG A 350 -3.20 -18.11 -2.76
C ARG A 350 -3.28 -18.51 -4.23
N ARG A 351 -2.39 -19.40 -4.67
CA ARG A 351 -2.36 -19.94 -6.04
C ARG A 351 -3.56 -20.79 -6.40
N ALA A 352 -4.16 -21.49 -5.43
CA ALA A 352 -5.42 -22.18 -5.66
C ALA A 352 -6.54 -21.16 -5.91
N ALA A 353 -6.68 -20.16 -5.06
CA ALA A 353 -7.72 -19.14 -5.20
C ALA A 353 -7.60 -18.34 -6.51
N GLU A 354 -6.39 -17.96 -6.91
CA GLU A 354 -6.14 -17.26 -8.19
C GLU A 354 -6.54 -18.12 -9.40
N ARG A 355 -6.11 -19.38 -9.43
CA ARG A 355 -6.44 -20.31 -10.52
C ARG A 355 -7.93 -20.59 -10.61
N GLU A 356 -8.57 -20.84 -9.47
CA GLU A 356 -10.02 -21.08 -9.39
C GLU A 356 -10.81 -19.84 -9.87
N MET A 357 -10.36 -18.63 -9.52
CA MET A 357 -10.97 -17.40 -10.01
C MET A 357 -10.76 -17.21 -11.53
N ARG A 358 -9.52 -17.39 -12.02
CA ARG A 358 -9.19 -17.29 -13.45
C ARG A 358 -9.96 -18.30 -14.30
N ALA A 359 -10.15 -19.51 -13.78
CA ALA A 359 -10.94 -20.56 -14.43
C ALA A 359 -12.46 -20.30 -14.37
N GLY A 360 -12.91 -19.28 -13.64
CA GLY A 360 -14.32 -18.95 -13.47
C GLY A 360 -15.10 -19.94 -12.61
N THR A 361 -14.44 -20.79 -11.83
CA THR A 361 -15.12 -21.77 -10.93
C THR A 361 -15.67 -21.11 -9.67
N ILE A 362 -15.13 -19.94 -9.30
CA ILE A 362 -15.55 -19.12 -8.15
C ILE A 362 -16.35 -17.93 -8.67
N ASP A 363 -17.40 -17.54 -7.94
CA ASP A 363 -18.23 -16.38 -8.27
C ASP A 363 -17.89 -15.14 -7.45
N GLY A 364 -17.33 -15.33 -6.26
CA GLY A 364 -17.00 -14.24 -5.35
C GLY A 364 -15.65 -14.43 -4.66
N ILE A 365 -14.82 -13.39 -4.67
CA ILE A 365 -13.57 -13.37 -3.90
C ILE A 365 -13.51 -12.12 -3.03
N VAL A 366 -13.13 -12.28 -1.76
CA VAL A 366 -12.94 -11.17 -0.81
C VAL A 366 -11.45 -11.02 -0.53
N SER A 367 -10.91 -9.80 -0.63
CA SER A 367 -9.47 -9.57 -0.50
C SER A 367 -9.09 -8.29 0.24
N THR A 368 -7.87 -8.26 0.78
CA THR A 368 -7.19 -7.01 1.15
C THR A 368 -6.63 -6.33 -0.11
N SER A 369 -5.76 -5.32 0.05
CA SER A 369 -4.96 -4.78 -1.07
C SER A 369 -4.05 -5.80 -1.78
N ALA A 370 -4.03 -7.07 -1.35
CA ALA A 370 -3.19 -8.09 -1.97
C ALA A 370 -3.58 -8.42 -3.43
N LEU A 371 -4.85 -8.23 -3.81
CA LEU A 371 -5.32 -8.29 -5.21
C LEU A 371 -5.43 -6.91 -5.88
N GLU A 372 -4.92 -5.85 -5.24
CA GLU A 372 -4.80 -4.54 -5.88
C GLU A 372 -3.74 -4.54 -6.98
N LEU A 373 -2.67 -5.31 -6.78
CA LEU A 373 -1.53 -5.48 -7.68
C LEU A 373 -1.82 -6.45 -8.83
N GLY A 374 -1.12 -6.30 -9.97
CA GLY A 374 -1.29 -6.90 -11.30
C GLY A 374 -1.66 -8.38 -11.50
N VAL A 375 -1.94 -9.17 -10.45
CA VAL A 375 -2.24 -10.61 -10.54
C VAL A 375 -3.41 -10.87 -11.46
N ASP A 376 -3.24 -11.81 -12.38
CA ASP A 376 -4.27 -12.16 -13.35
C ASP A 376 -5.29 -13.14 -12.75
N ILE A 377 -6.40 -12.59 -12.27
CA ILE A 377 -7.55 -13.33 -11.70
C ILE A 377 -8.73 -13.46 -12.68
N GLY A 378 -8.52 -13.18 -13.97
CA GLY A 378 -9.57 -13.26 -15.00
C GLY A 378 -10.45 -12.00 -15.10
N SER A 379 -11.61 -12.14 -15.75
CA SER A 379 -12.59 -11.05 -15.95
C SER A 379 -13.55 -10.94 -14.76
N LEU A 380 -13.65 -9.74 -14.19
CA LEU A 380 -14.60 -9.41 -13.13
C LEU A 380 -15.67 -8.46 -13.66
N ASP A 381 -16.89 -8.63 -13.16
CA ASP A 381 -18.05 -7.80 -13.52
C ASP A 381 -18.28 -6.70 -12.49
N VAL A 382 -18.07 -7.01 -11.21
CA VAL A 382 -18.38 -6.13 -10.08
C VAL A 382 -17.21 -6.06 -9.09
N VAL A 383 -16.83 -4.84 -8.70
CA VAL A 383 -15.91 -4.58 -7.60
C VAL A 383 -16.63 -3.80 -6.51
N VAL A 384 -16.56 -4.28 -5.27
CA VAL A 384 -17.12 -3.58 -4.10
C VAL A 384 -15.99 -3.26 -3.12
N LEU A 385 -15.84 -1.98 -2.76
CA LEU A 385 -14.88 -1.54 -1.76
C LEU A 385 -15.61 -1.35 -0.42
N ASN A 386 -15.16 -2.06 0.62
CA ASN A 386 -15.61 -1.85 1.99
C ASN A 386 -14.74 -0.79 2.67
N GLY A 387 -15.17 0.46 2.55
CA GLY A 387 -14.41 1.65 2.97
C GLY A 387 -13.49 2.20 1.88
N TYR A 388 -13.06 3.45 2.03
CA TYR A 388 -12.15 4.09 1.09
C TYR A 388 -10.75 3.47 1.17
N PRO A 389 -10.10 3.14 0.05
CA PRO A 389 -8.74 2.61 0.03
C PRO A 389 -7.65 3.50 0.64
N GLY A 390 -7.93 4.79 0.87
CA GLY A 390 -6.98 5.78 1.37
C GLY A 390 -6.50 6.76 0.29
N SER A 391 -6.53 6.35 -0.99
CA SER A 391 -6.17 7.21 -2.13
C SER A 391 -7.09 7.03 -3.35
N VAL A 392 -7.15 8.05 -4.19
CA VAL A 392 -7.93 8.08 -5.43
C VAL A 392 -7.32 7.10 -6.42
N ALA A 393 -5.99 7.07 -6.56
CA ALA A 393 -5.28 6.11 -7.39
C ALA A 393 -5.61 4.65 -6.99
N ALA A 394 -5.55 4.30 -5.69
CA ALA A 394 -5.88 2.94 -5.23
C ALA A 394 -7.34 2.58 -5.51
N THR A 395 -8.26 3.53 -5.39
CA THR A 395 -9.68 3.35 -5.74
C THR A 395 -9.86 2.99 -7.20
N TRP A 396 -9.23 3.76 -8.10
CA TRP A 396 -9.31 3.51 -9.54
C TRP A 396 -8.59 2.24 -9.97
N GLN A 397 -7.46 1.90 -9.36
CA GLN A 397 -6.77 0.63 -9.61
C GLN A 397 -7.64 -0.58 -9.24
N ARG A 398 -8.30 -0.52 -8.07
CA ARG A 398 -9.22 -1.58 -7.63
C ARG A 398 -10.46 -1.68 -8.51
N PHE A 399 -11.08 -0.56 -8.91
CA PHE A 399 -12.16 -0.57 -9.90
C PHE A 399 -11.69 -1.04 -11.29
N GLY A 400 -10.43 -0.80 -11.62
CA GLY A 400 -9.76 -1.29 -12.82
C GLY A 400 -9.71 -2.82 -12.94
N ARG A 401 -9.90 -3.54 -11.83
CA ARG A 401 -9.97 -5.01 -11.83
C ARG A 401 -11.23 -5.56 -12.51
N ALA A 402 -12.30 -4.75 -12.61
CA ALA A 402 -13.50 -5.11 -13.36
C ALA A 402 -13.57 -4.41 -14.74
N GLY A 403 -14.29 -5.06 -15.66
CA GLY A 403 -14.54 -4.54 -17.00
C GLY A 403 -13.41 -4.84 -17.98
N ARG A 404 -12.96 -6.09 -18.05
CA ARG A 404 -12.06 -6.54 -19.13
C ARG A 404 -12.86 -6.65 -20.44
N ARG A 405 -12.27 -6.21 -21.55
CA ARG A 405 -12.92 -6.06 -22.88
C ARG A 405 -14.00 -4.98 -22.86
N GLN A 406 -14.87 -4.93 -23.88
CA GLN A 406 -15.95 -3.94 -24.00
C GLN A 406 -17.19 -4.24 -23.11
N GLN A 407 -17.06 -5.09 -22.09
CA GLN A 407 -18.17 -5.38 -21.18
C GLN A 407 -18.31 -4.29 -20.12
N SER A 408 -19.57 -3.92 -19.83
CA SER A 408 -19.87 -2.94 -18.79
C SER A 408 -19.62 -3.52 -17.39
N ALA A 409 -18.94 -2.74 -16.55
CA ALA A 409 -18.59 -3.12 -15.19
C ALA A 409 -19.16 -2.16 -14.14
N LEU A 410 -19.25 -2.64 -12.90
CA LEU A 410 -19.73 -1.87 -11.76
C LEU A 410 -18.68 -1.80 -10.64
N GLY A 411 -18.25 -0.59 -10.30
CA GLY A 411 -17.53 -0.28 -9.06
C GLY A 411 -18.49 0.31 -8.01
N VAL A 412 -18.44 -0.20 -6.78
CA VAL A 412 -19.20 0.39 -5.66
C VAL A 412 -18.27 0.67 -4.49
N LEU A 413 -18.16 1.94 -4.10
CA LEU A 413 -17.50 2.34 -2.86
C LEU A 413 -18.53 2.42 -1.74
N VAL A 414 -18.44 1.54 -0.74
CA VAL A 414 -19.32 1.55 0.43
C VAL A 414 -18.62 2.26 1.57
N ALA A 415 -19.03 3.50 1.84
CA ALA A 415 -18.45 4.29 2.93
C ALA A 415 -18.70 3.66 4.30
N SER A 416 -17.68 3.71 5.15
CA SER A 416 -17.78 3.49 6.59
C SER A 416 -18.19 4.77 7.33
N SER A 417 -18.22 4.69 8.65
CA SER A 417 -18.37 5.86 9.51
C SER A 417 -17.08 6.65 9.68
N ASP A 418 -15.98 6.20 9.09
CA ASP A 418 -14.74 6.96 9.08
C ASP A 418 -15.02 8.35 8.49
N PRO A 419 -14.57 9.42 9.17
CA PRO A 419 -14.77 10.78 8.69
C PRO A 419 -14.32 10.97 7.22
N LEU A 420 -13.21 10.35 6.78
CA LEU A 420 -12.71 10.44 5.39
C LEU A 420 -13.71 9.85 4.39
N ASP A 421 -14.22 8.66 4.69
CA ASP A 421 -15.24 8.00 3.88
C ASP A 421 -16.49 8.86 3.77
N GLN A 422 -16.93 9.44 4.90
CA GLN A 422 -18.13 10.29 4.95
C GLN A 422 -17.99 11.58 4.15
N TYR A 423 -16.81 12.20 4.18
CA TYR A 423 -16.51 13.36 3.35
C TYR A 423 -16.60 12.99 1.86
N LEU A 424 -15.90 11.92 1.45
CA LEU A 424 -15.83 11.51 0.05
C LEU A 424 -17.19 11.19 -0.56
N VAL A 425 -18.08 10.54 0.19
CA VAL A 425 -19.43 10.26 -0.31
C VAL A 425 -20.31 11.50 -0.36
N ARG A 426 -20.05 12.55 0.44
CA ARG A 426 -20.79 13.82 0.37
C ARG A 426 -20.29 14.75 -0.74
N HIS A 427 -19.04 14.57 -1.15
CA HIS A 427 -18.36 15.38 -2.17
C HIS A 427 -17.94 14.50 -3.37
N PRO A 428 -18.89 13.91 -4.11
CA PRO A 428 -18.60 13.05 -5.26
C PRO A 428 -17.77 13.75 -6.35
N GLU A 429 -17.84 15.07 -6.46
CA GLU A 429 -17.04 15.90 -7.37
C GLU A 429 -15.53 15.72 -7.16
N PHE A 430 -15.11 15.40 -5.93
CA PHE A 430 -13.71 15.12 -5.62
C PHE A 430 -13.17 13.93 -6.43
N PHE A 431 -13.98 12.91 -6.69
CA PHE A 431 -13.59 11.76 -7.50
C PHE A 431 -13.51 12.05 -9.01
N GLN A 432 -14.26 13.04 -9.50
CA GLN A 432 -14.32 13.36 -10.92
C GLN A 432 -13.22 14.36 -11.34
N GLY A 433 -12.81 15.24 -10.43
CA GLY A 433 -11.81 16.29 -10.70
C GLY A 433 -10.42 16.06 -10.13
N ALA A 434 -10.22 15.11 -9.20
CA ALA A 434 -8.91 14.88 -8.61
C ALA A 434 -7.94 14.24 -9.61
N SER A 435 -6.79 14.90 -9.82
CA SER A 435 -5.63 14.27 -10.46
C SER A 435 -5.15 13.08 -9.60
N PRO A 436 -4.74 11.95 -10.20
CA PRO A 436 -4.06 10.89 -9.47
C PRO A 436 -2.89 11.43 -8.66
N GLU A 437 -2.64 10.83 -7.50
CA GLU A 437 -1.56 11.25 -6.61
C GLU A 437 -0.19 11.13 -7.31
N HIS A 438 0.73 12.02 -6.93
CA HIS A 438 2.10 12.00 -7.43
C HIS A 438 2.92 10.98 -6.64
N ALA A 439 3.72 10.17 -7.34
CA ALA A 439 4.75 9.34 -6.74
C ALA A 439 6.03 10.18 -6.56
N ARG A 440 6.58 10.18 -5.35
CA ARG A 440 7.69 11.04 -4.95
C ARG A 440 8.72 10.20 -4.21
N ILE A 441 10.00 10.49 -4.44
CA ILE A 441 11.15 9.85 -3.79
C ILE A 441 12.19 10.91 -3.46
N LEU A 442 13.04 10.60 -2.48
CA LEU A 442 14.20 11.41 -2.09
C LEU A 442 15.40 10.45 -1.92
N PRO A 443 16.05 10.02 -3.01
CA PRO A 443 17.13 9.04 -2.98
C PRO A 443 18.35 9.50 -2.17
N ASP A 444 18.60 10.81 -2.14
CA ASP A 444 19.76 11.43 -1.50
C ASP A 444 19.56 11.73 -0.01
N GLN A 445 18.50 11.18 0.59
CA GLN A 445 18.29 11.25 2.04
C GLN A 445 19.53 10.66 2.75
N PRO A 446 20.21 11.42 3.63
CA PRO A 446 21.53 11.07 4.17
C PRO A 446 21.70 9.63 4.67
N LEU A 447 20.77 9.15 5.48
CA LEU A 447 20.85 7.79 6.06
C LEU A 447 20.65 6.69 5.01
N ILE A 448 19.71 6.90 4.07
CA ILE A 448 19.47 5.96 2.97
C ILE A 448 20.68 5.92 2.04
N LEU A 449 21.22 7.10 1.72
CA LEU A 449 22.37 7.26 0.84
C LEU A 449 23.62 6.59 1.43
N LEU A 450 23.95 6.88 2.69
CA LEU A 450 25.08 6.28 3.40
C LEU A 450 25.01 4.74 3.41
N ASP A 451 23.84 4.18 3.72
CA ASP A 451 23.62 2.73 3.72
C ASP A 451 23.88 2.09 2.35
N HIS A 452 23.49 2.77 1.27
CA HIS A 452 23.69 2.27 -0.08
C HIS A 452 25.10 2.53 -0.62
N ILE A 453 25.78 3.60 -0.22
CA ILE A 453 27.20 3.81 -0.51
C ILE A 453 28.04 2.73 0.19
N ARG A 454 27.72 2.41 1.45
CA ARG A 454 28.32 1.30 2.19
C ARG A 454 28.19 -0.02 1.42
N CYS A 455 26.99 -0.32 0.91
CA CYS A 455 26.78 -1.50 0.07
C CYS A 455 27.52 -1.43 -1.28
N ALA A 456 27.53 -0.28 -1.92
CA ALA A 456 28.20 -0.07 -3.21
C ALA A 456 29.72 -0.25 -3.09
N ALA A 457 30.32 0.18 -1.98
CA ALA A 457 31.76 0.05 -1.72
C ALA A 457 32.17 -1.41 -1.48
N PHE A 458 31.30 -2.21 -0.86
CA PHE A 458 31.47 -3.66 -0.75
C PHE A 458 31.44 -4.35 -2.12
N GLU A 459 30.56 -3.90 -3.02
CA GLU A 459 30.41 -4.46 -4.36
C GLU A 459 31.62 -4.13 -5.23
N LEU A 460 31.95 -2.85 -5.34
CA LEU A 460 33.03 -2.35 -6.17
C LEU A 460 33.76 -1.21 -5.43
N PRO A 461 35.10 -1.21 -5.40
CA PRO A 461 35.86 -0.09 -4.84
C PRO A 461 35.52 1.23 -5.55
N PHE A 462 35.32 2.30 -4.78
CA PHE A 462 35.21 3.65 -5.33
C PHE A 462 36.59 4.17 -5.71
N VAL A 463 36.68 4.92 -6.82
CA VAL A 463 37.93 5.48 -7.33
C VAL A 463 37.76 6.98 -7.59
N GLY A 464 38.63 7.78 -7.00
CA GLY A 464 38.58 9.24 -7.08
C GLY A 464 37.27 9.84 -6.61
N ASP A 465 36.94 11.01 -7.16
CA ASP A 465 35.69 11.72 -6.91
C ASP A 465 34.54 11.17 -7.76
N GLU A 466 34.32 9.86 -7.65
CA GLU A 466 33.19 9.18 -8.29
C GLU A 466 31.86 9.69 -7.71
N LEU A 467 30.92 10.01 -8.60
CA LEU A 467 29.55 10.34 -8.22
C LEU A 467 28.75 9.08 -7.94
N PHE A 468 27.89 9.12 -6.93
CA PHE A 468 26.88 8.11 -6.67
C PHE A 468 25.48 8.72 -6.86
N GLY A 469 24.99 8.64 -8.09
CA GLY A 469 23.85 9.45 -8.54
C GLY A 469 24.29 10.89 -8.79
N ASN A 470 23.68 11.85 -8.08
CA ASN A 470 24.04 13.27 -8.18
C ASN A 470 24.98 13.75 -7.06
N GLU A 471 25.33 12.87 -6.12
CA GLU A 471 26.12 13.19 -4.94
C GLU A 471 27.57 12.72 -5.08
N LEU A 472 28.53 13.51 -4.58
CA LEU A 472 29.92 13.07 -4.45
C LEU A 472 30.02 11.99 -3.38
N ALA A 473 30.63 10.85 -3.70
CA ALA A 473 30.76 9.75 -2.75
C ALA A 473 31.80 10.05 -1.65
N THR A 474 32.82 10.87 -1.93
CA THR A 474 33.99 11.10 -1.06
C THR A 474 33.65 11.41 0.41
N PRO A 475 32.76 12.36 0.75
CA PRO A 475 32.44 12.66 2.15
C PRO A 475 31.85 11.46 2.91
N TRP A 476 31.05 10.63 2.23
CA TRP A 476 30.47 9.43 2.82
C TRP A 476 31.51 8.32 3.00
N LEU A 477 32.44 8.20 2.05
CA LEU A 477 33.54 7.24 2.11
C LEU A 477 34.51 7.57 3.25
N GLU A 478 34.76 8.85 3.51
CA GLU A 478 35.56 9.30 4.66
C GLU A 478 34.94 8.88 5.99
N VAL A 479 33.63 9.08 6.18
CA VAL A 479 32.90 8.62 7.37
C VAL A 479 33.02 7.10 7.54
N LEU A 480 32.86 6.33 6.45
CA LEU A 480 33.01 4.87 6.48
C LEU A 480 34.47 4.42 6.72
N GLY A 481 35.45 5.23 6.32
CA GLY A 481 36.86 5.04 6.65
C GLY A 481 37.13 5.26 8.14
N GLU A 482 36.53 6.29 8.75
CA GLU A 482 36.60 6.54 10.19
C GLU A 482 35.91 5.43 11.02
N GLU A 483 34.81 4.86 10.51
CA GLU A 483 34.18 3.65 11.08
C GLU A 483 35.05 2.39 10.97
N GLY A 484 36.15 2.44 10.21
CA GLY A 484 37.09 1.33 10.02
C GLY A 484 36.58 0.21 9.10
N VAL A 485 35.55 0.48 8.29
CA VAL A 485 35.02 -0.50 7.32
C VAL A 485 35.62 -0.35 5.92
N LEU A 486 36.14 0.84 5.61
CA LEU A 486 36.89 1.12 4.38
C LEU A 486 38.35 1.43 4.65
N HIS A 487 39.21 1.07 3.70
CA HIS A 487 40.60 1.51 3.62
C HIS A 487 40.80 2.37 2.38
N HIS A 488 41.40 3.55 2.57
CA HIS A 488 41.79 4.42 1.48
C HIS A 488 43.25 4.21 1.13
N GLU A 489 43.53 3.76 -0.10
CA GLU A 489 44.87 3.65 -0.65
C GLU A 489 44.98 4.44 -1.95
N SER A 490 45.84 5.47 -1.94
CA SER A 490 46.04 6.43 -3.04
C SER A 490 44.75 7.18 -3.43
N ASP A 491 43.98 6.64 -4.37
CA ASP A 491 42.76 7.21 -4.93
C ASP A 491 41.63 6.19 -4.96
N ARG A 492 41.75 5.12 -4.16
CA ARG A 492 40.85 3.97 -4.17
C ARG A 492 40.37 3.66 -2.75
N TRP A 493 39.06 3.48 -2.62
CA TRP A 493 38.40 3.09 -1.38
C TRP A 493 38.00 1.62 -1.46
N GLU A 494 38.65 0.79 -0.66
CA GLU A 494 38.41 -0.65 -0.62
C GLU A 494 37.69 -1.07 0.66
N TRP A 495 36.78 -2.03 0.51
CA TRP A 495 36.11 -2.65 1.65
C TRP A 495 37.05 -3.62 2.37
N ILE A 496 37.24 -3.42 3.68
CA ILE A 496 38.17 -4.24 4.50
C ILE A 496 37.49 -4.99 5.64
N ALA A 497 36.21 -4.74 5.90
CA ALA A 497 35.48 -5.41 6.97
C ALA A 497 34.99 -6.81 6.56
N ASP A 498 34.90 -7.74 7.51
CA ASP A 498 34.28 -9.05 7.30
C ASP A 498 32.74 -8.98 7.23
N SER A 499 32.16 -7.83 7.57
CA SER A 499 30.71 -7.64 7.61
C SER A 499 30.12 -7.55 6.21
N TYR A 500 28.90 -8.06 6.08
CA TYR A 500 28.14 -8.03 4.84
C TYR A 500 27.05 -6.96 4.93
N PRO A 501 27.24 -5.77 4.33
CA PRO A 501 26.40 -4.61 4.62
C PRO A 501 24.96 -4.77 4.14
N ALA A 502 24.71 -5.51 3.05
CA ALA A 502 23.38 -5.69 2.49
C ALA A 502 22.40 -6.52 3.37
N ILE A 503 22.87 -7.16 4.45
CA ILE A 503 21.99 -7.78 5.45
C ILE A 503 21.47 -6.75 6.46
N ALA A 504 22.27 -5.72 6.77
CA ALA A 504 21.92 -4.69 7.74
C ALA A 504 20.94 -3.67 7.16
N VAL A 505 21.01 -3.43 5.84
CA VAL A 505 20.14 -2.50 5.12
C VAL A 505 18.86 -3.21 4.70
N SER A 506 17.73 -2.82 5.28
CA SER A 506 16.42 -3.33 4.85
C SER A 506 15.73 -2.31 3.95
N LEU A 507 15.41 -2.68 2.71
CA LEU A 507 14.67 -1.80 1.80
C LEU A 507 13.24 -1.51 2.31
N ARG A 508 12.71 -2.41 3.13
CA ARG A 508 11.38 -2.31 3.74
C ARG A 508 11.58 -2.34 5.24
N SER A 509 10.99 -1.40 5.98
CA SER A 509 11.20 -1.20 7.43
C SER A 509 10.74 -2.33 8.37
N VAL A 510 10.58 -3.55 7.88
CA VAL A 510 10.18 -4.72 8.67
C VAL A 510 11.23 -5.81 8.51
N SER A 511 12.31 -5.72 9.31
CA SER A 511 13.40 -6.70 9.39
C SER A 511 13.08 -7.91 10.26
N ASP A 512 12.04 -7.84 11.08
CA ASP A 512 11.68 -8.93 11.98
C ASP A 512 10.78 -9.93 11.25
N GLY A 513 11.41 -10.93 10.61
CA GLY A 513 10.71 -11.99 9.86
C GLY A 513 9.46 -12.59 10.54
N ASN A 514 8.57 -13.18 9.73
CA ASN A 514 7.21 -13.55 10.10
C ASN A 514 7.06 -14.58 11.23
N PHE A 515 5.91 -14.52 11.89
CA PHE A 515 5.40 -15.58 12.76
C PHE A 515 4.69 -16.65 11.95
N VAL A 516 4.85 -17.90 12.37
CA VAL A 516 4.20 -19.06 11.75
C VAL A 516 3.01 -19.50 12.60
N VAL A 517 1.85 -19.70 11.96
CA VAL A 517 0.63 -20.21 12.61
C VAL A 517 0.57 -21.72 12.47
N VAL A 518 0.53 -22.43 13.59
CA VAL A 518 0.62 -23.89 13.68
C VAL A 518 -0.69 -24.47 14.23
N ASP A 519 -1.44 -25.19 13.39
CA ASP A 519 -2.62 -25.95 13.78
C ASP A 519 -2.22 -27.20 14.58
N ARG A 520 -2.89 -27.44 15.72
CA ARG A 520 -2.74 -28.62 16.59
C ARG A 520 -4.01 -29.46 16.76
N THR A 521 -5.10 -29.14 16.06
CA THR A 521 -6.44 -29.72 16.28
C THR A 521 -6.46 -31.25 16.38
N ASN A 522 -5.69 -31.93 15.53
CA ASN A 522 -5.66 -33.40 15.46
C ASN A 522 -4.37 -34.02 16.03
N GLY A 523 -3.67 -33.30 16.92
CA GLY A 523 -2.38 -33.72 17.49
C GLY A 523 -1.18 -33.62 16.53
N ARG A 524 -1.41 -33.46 15.22
CA ARG A 524 -0.38 -33.11 14.23
C ARG A 524 -0.14 -31.61 14.25
N GLN A 525 1.12 -31.20 14.13
CA GLN A 525 1.51 -29.81 13.94
C GLN A 525 1.59 -29.51 12.45
N THR A 526 0.72 -28.65 11.94
CA THR A 526 0.72 -28.24 10.53
C THR A 526 0.73 -26.74 10.44
N ILE A 527 1.64 -26.21 9.62
CA ILE A 527 1.68 -24.77 9.34
C ILE A 527 0.50 -24.43 8.43
N ILE A 528 -0.29 -23.43 8.79
CA ILE A 528 -1.50 -23.04 8.06
C ILE A 528 -1.46 -21.59 7.56
N ALA A 529 -0.62 -20.73 8.15
CA ALA A 529 -0.49 -19.33 7.76
C ALA A 529 0.82 -18.73 8.29
N GLU A 530 1.14 -17.54 7.78
CA GLU A 530 2.18 -16.66 8.30
C GLU A 530 1.59 -15.29 8.64
N VAL A 531 2.14 -14.61 9.65
CA VAL A 531 1.72 -13.27 10.05
C VAL A 531 2.95 -12.42 10.32
N ASP A 532 3.00 -11.22 9.72
CA ASP A 532 4.11 -10.27 9.89
C ASP A 532 4.22 -9.81 11.35
N PHE A 533 5.45 -9.61 11.83
CA PHE A 533 5.75 -9.27 13.23
C PHE A 533 4.88 -8.13 13.80
N THR A 534 4.72 -7.04 13.04
CA THR A 534 3.95 -5.87 13.46
C THR A 534 2.45 -6.14 13.58
N ALA A 535 1.92 -7.16 12.88
CA ALA A 535 0.51 -7.54 12.91
C ALA A 535 0.18 -8.57 13.99
N VAL A 536 1.17 -9.24 14.58
CA VAL A 536 0.98 -10.29 15.59
C VAL A 536 0.23 -9.77 16.81
N PRO A 537 0.59 -8.61 17.42
CA PRO A 537 -0.08 -8.17 18.65
C PRO A 537 -1.56 -7.88 18.49
N VAL A 538 -2.04 -7.65 17.27
CA VAL A 538 -3.45 -7.36 16.98
C VAL A 538 -4.20 -8.54 16.35
N THR A 539 -3.54 -9.67 16.05
CA THR A 539 -4.19 -10.81 15.37
C THR A 539 -3.94 -12.18 15.98
N LEU A 540 -2.85 -12.38 16.73
CA LEU A 540 -2.41 -13.69 17.23
C LEU A 540 -2.16 -13.71 18.75
N TYR A 541 -2.71 -12.76 19.50
CA TYR A 541 -2.69 -12.83 20.97
C TYR A 541 -3.43 -14.07 21.49
N GLU A 542 -3.06 -14.54 22.68
CA GLU A 542 -3.73 -15.68 23.30
C GLU A 542 -5.23 -15.42 23.50
N GLY A 543 -6.06 -16.37 23.09
CA GLY A 543 -7.51 -16.23 23.06
C GLY A 543 -8.07 -15.46 21.84
N ALA A 544 -7.22 -15.02 20.90
CA ALA A 544 -7.67 -14.50 19.61
C ALA A 544 -8.36 -15.59 18.78
N ILE A 545 -9.31 -15.18 17.96
CA ILE A 545 -9.90 -16.01 16.91
C ILE A 545 -9.25 -15.62 15.58
N HIS A 546 -8.24 -16.39 15.18
CA HIS A 546 -7.62 -16.29 13.86
C HIS A 546 -8.45 -17.07 12.84
N MET A 547 -8.80 -16.45 11.72
CA MET A 547 -9.60 -17.10 10.68
C MET A 547 -8.77 -17.33 9.43
N ILE A 548 -8.93 -18.50 8.81
CA ILE A 548 -8.36 -18.84 7.51
C ILE A 548 -9.47 -19.36 6.63
N GLN A 549 -9.74 -18.68 5.50
CA GLN A 549 -10.85 -19.05 4.62
C GLN A 549 -12.18 -19.16 5.38
N SER A 550 -12.44 -18.22 6.30
CA SER A 550 -13.56 -18.15 7.25
C SER A 550 -13.66 -19.30 8.26
N VAL A 551 -12.65 -20.17 8.37
CA VAL A 551 -12.60 -21.21 9.39
C VAL A 551 -11.93 -20.63 10.63
N PRO A 552 -12.60 -20.61 11.80
CA PRO A 552 -12.05 -20.03 13.01
C PRO A 552 -11.12 -21.00 13.74
N TYR A 553 -9.97 -20.47 14.15
CA TYR A 553 -8.96 -21.11 14.98
C TYR A 553 -8.73 -20.23 16.20
N GLN A 554 -8.82 -20.81 17.39
CA GLN A 554 -8.48 -20.11 18.62
C GLN A 554 -6.99 -20.22 18.86
N VAL A 555 -6.33 -19.10 19.13
CA VAL A 555 -4.93 -19.08 19.57
C VAL A 555 -4.88 -19.56 21.02
N GLU A 556 -4.23 -20.69 21.23
CA GLU A 556 -4.05 -21.28 22.57
C GLU A 556 -2.78 -20.75 23.24
N ARG A 557 -1.72 -20.56 22.45
CA ARG A 557 -0.42 -20.11 22.94
C ARG A 557 0.30 -19.32 21.86
N LEU A 558 0.88 -18.18 22.24
CA LEU A 558 1.79 -17.41 21.39
C LEU A 558 3.21 -17.52 21.93
N ASP A 559 4.08 -18.19 21.18
CA ASP A 559 5.53 -18.24 21.42
C ASP A 559 6.19 -17.08 20.67
N TRP A 560 6.45 -16.00 21.42
CA TRP A 560 7.05 -14.77 20.88
C TRP A 560 8.48 -14.99 20.41
N GLU A 561 9.32 -15.63 21.23
CA GLU A 561 10.73 -15.89 20.93
C GLU A 561 10.88 -16.88 19.77
N GLY A 562 10.12 -17.98 19.80
CA GLY A 562 10.13 -19.00 18.76
C GLY A 562 9.37 -18.62 17.48
N ARG A 563 8.73 -17.44 17.45
CA ARG A 563 7.91 -16.89 16.36
C ARG A 563 6.81 -17.84 15.89
N LYS A 564 6.09 -18.45 16.83
CA LYS A 564 5.03 -19.44 16.55
C LYS A 564 3.76 -19.14 17.31
N ALA A 565 2.63 -19.18 16.62
CA ALA A 565 1.30 -19.15 17.24
C ALA A 565 0.66 -20.54 17.12
N TYR A 566 0.38 -21.18 18.25
CA TYR A 566 -0.28 -22.48 18.29
C TYR A 566 -1.79 -22.28 18.37
N VAL A 567 -2.50 -22.87 17.42
CA VAL A 567 -3.93 -22.67 17.27
C VAL A 567 -4.69 -23.99 17.18
N THR A 568 -5.93 -23.99 17.64
CA THR A 568 -6.85 -25.12 17.53
C THR A 568 -8.12 -24.67 16.84
N ARG A 569 -8.57 -25.45 15.86
CA ARG A 569 -9.82 -25.21 15.16
C ARG A 569 -10.97 -25.25 16.15
N THR A 570 -11.79 -24.21 16.14
CA THR A 570 -12.89 -24.06 17.10
C THR A 570 -14.22 -23.83 16.36
N GLN A 571 -15.33 -23.93 17.09
CA GLN A 571 -16.65 -23.53 16.60
C GLN A 571 -17.18 -22.43 17.51
N VAL A 572 -17.18 -21.20 17.01
CA VAL A 572 -17.61 -20.01 17.74
C VAL A 572 -18.53 -19.16 16.88
N ASP A 573 -19.44 -18.43 17.51
CA ASP A 573 -20.37 -17.48 16.88
C ASP A 573 -19.85 -16.03 16.91
N TYR A 574 -18.58 -15.83 17.25
CA TYR A 574 -17.93 -14.52 17.33
C TYR A 574 -16.54 -14.51 16.69
N TYR A 575 -16.04 -13.33 16.40
CA TYR A 575 -14.63 -13.06 16.07
C TYR A 575 -14.04 -12.08 17.08
N THR A 576 -12.71 -11.95 17.08
CA THR A 576 -12.02 -11.03 17.98
C THR A 576 -11.46 -9.84 17.22
N ASP A 577 -11.49 -8.67 17.85
CA ASP A 577 -10.94 -7.43 17.31
C ASP A 577 -10.10 -6.75 18.39
N ALA A 578 -8.84 -6.46 18.08
CA ALA A 578 -7.91 -5.88 19.04
C ALA A 578 -8.28 -4.42 19.33
N ILE A 579 -7.94 -3.95 20.52
CA ILE A 579 -7.96 -2.54 20.88
C ILE A 579 -6.51 -2.13 21.01
N ASP A 580 -6.06 -1.14 20.24
CA ASP A 580 -4.72 -0.60 20.32
C ASP A 580 -4.72 0.92 20.44
N TYR A 581 -3.64 1.47 20.96
CA TYR A 581 -3.37 2.90 20.99
C TYR A 581 -1.88 3.16 20.89
N THR A 582 -1.54 4.37 20.43
CA THR A 582 -0.15 4.84 20.33
C THR A 582 0.04 5.98 21.31
N LYS A 583 1.10 5.88 22.11
CA LYS A 583 1.58 6.93 23.00
C LYS A 583 2.94 7.42 22.49
N LEU A 584 3.22 8.70 22.69
CA LEU A 584 4.51 9.30 22.40
C LEU A 584 5.03 10.00 23.66
N LYS A 585 6.34 9.88 23.91
CA LYS A 585 7.06 10.60 24.96
C LYS A 585 8.34 11.20 24.38
N VAL A 586 8.68 12.44 24.74
CA VAL A 586 9.97 13.04 24.40
C VAL A 586 11.07 12.44 25.28
N LEU A 587 12.15 11.99 24.66
CA LEU A 587 13.34 11.46 25.34
C LEU A 587 14.39 12.55 25.50
N ASP A 588 14.74 13.19 24.39
CA ASP A 588 15.74 14.25 24.33
C ASP A 588 15.34 15.33 23.32
N CYS A 589 15.79 16.56 23.56
CA CYS A 589 15.54 17.70 22.68
C CYS A 589 16.88 18.24 22.18
N PHE A 590 17.12 18.11 20.88
CA PHE A 590 18.35 18.54 20.23
C PHE A 590 18.32 20.03 19.95
N ASP A 591 17.22 20.49 19.34
CA ASP A 591 17.06 21.86 18.88
C ASP A 591 15.78 22.49 19.39
N THR A 592 15.81 23.80 19.62
CA THR A 592 14.65 24.60 20.02
C THR A 592 14.65 25.93 19.30
N SER A 593 13.49 26.35 18.81
CA SER A 593 13.26 27.65 18.19
C SER A 593 11.94 28.24 18.66
N SER A 594 11.84 29.57 18.69
CA SER A 594 10.54 30.25 18.75
C SER A 594 9.71 29.92 17.51
N ALA A 595 8.40 29.82 17.68
CA ALA A 595 7.41 29.70 16.60
C ALA A 595 6.19 30.55 16.96
N GLY A 596 6.18 31.82 16.54
CA GLY A 596 5.16 32.79 16.93
C GLY A 596 5.05 32.95 18.45
N CYS A 597 3.87 32.69 19.00
CA CYS A 597 3.58 32.67 20.44
C CYS A 597 3.92 31.33 21.13
N GLY A 598 4.52 30.39 20.39
CA GLY A 598 4.89 29.05 20.86
C GLY A 598 6.35 28.72 20.63
N GLN A 599 6.64 27.42 20.69
CA GLN A 599 7.96 26.87 20.45
C GLN A 599 7.87 25.70 19.48
N ALA A 600 8.90 25.58 18.64
CA ALA A 600 9.17 24.42 17.80
C ALA A 600 10.43 23.73 18.31
N HIS A 601 10.45 22.41 18.25
CA HIS A 601 11.55 21.59 18.75
C HIS A 601 11.83 20.44 17.79
N HIS A 602 13.05 19.93 17.86
CA HIS A 602 13.49 18.71 17.20
C HIS A 602 14.27 17.85 18.19
N GLY A 603 14.10 16.54 18.11
CA GLY A 603 14.72 15.63 19.06
C GLY A 603 14.24 14.18 18.96
N GLU A 604 14.61 13.40 19.96
CA GLU A 604 14.29 11.99 20.06
C GLU A 604 12.99 11.77 20.82
N VAL A 605 12.15 10.88 20.29
CA VAL A 605 10.90 10.46 20.90
C VAL A 605 10.82 8.95 21.02
N HIS A 606 10.16 8.51 22.09
CA HIS A 606 9.77 7.13 22.30
C HIS A 606 8.29 6.97 22.00
N VAL A 607 7.99 6.22 20.95
CA VAL A 607 6.64 5.89 20.51
C VAL A 607 6.33 4.47 20.96
N VAL A 608 5.25 4.33 21.73
CA VAL A 608 4.81 3.05 22.28
C VAL A 608 3.44 2.73 21.74
N ARG A 609 3.35 1.68 20.92
CA ARG A 609 2.07 1.12 20.49
C ARG A 609 1.71 -0.06 21.38
N ARG A 610 0.59 0.06 22.08
CA ARG A 610 0.13 -0.92 23.05
C ARG A 610 -1.19 -1.54 22.62
N VAL A 611 -1.28 -2.86 22.78
CA VAL A 611 -2.52 -3.63 22.61
C VAL A 611 -2.97 -4.13 23.99
N PRO A 612 -3.74 -3.36 24.78
CA PRO A 612 -4.13 -3.76 26.13
C PRO A 612 -5.18 -4.89 26.17
N GLY A 613 -5.92 -5.10 25.09
CA GLY A 613 -7.09 -5.98 25.11
C GLY A 613 -7.74 -6.16 23.76
N TYR A 614 -8.84 -6.91 23.77
CA TYR A 614 -9.63 -7.18 22.58
C TYR A 614 -11.11 -7.29 22.90
N LYS A 615 -11.95 -7.11 21.88
CA LYS A 615 -13.40 -7.27 21.91
C LYS A 615 -13.78 -8.61 21.28
N LYS A 616 -14.78 -9.27 21.83
CA LYS A 616 -15.47 -10.42 21.20
C LYS A 616 -16.72 -9.89 20.53
N ILE A 617 -16.78 -9.97 19.22
CA ILE A 617 -17.86 -9.41 18.41
C ILE A 617 -18.63 -10.55 17.77
N ARG A 618 -19.92 -10.66 18.09
CA ARG A 618 -20.79 -11.70 17.54
C ARG A 618 -20.97 -11.51 16.04
N PHE A 619 -20.88 -12.58 15.27
CA PHE A 619 -21.19 -12.57 13.84
C PHE A 619 -22.63 -12.10 13.61
N TYR A 620 -22.88 -11.45 12.47
CA TYR A 620 -24.18 -10.93 12.03
C TYR A 620 -24.76 -9.77 12.84
N SER A 621 -24.93 -9.93 14.16
CA SER A 621 -25.44 -8.87 15.05
C SER A 621 -24.40 -7.77 15.28
N HIS A 622 -23.11 -8.12 15.26
CA HIS A 622 -21.98 -7.23 15.58
C HIS A 622 -22.05 -6.65 16.99
N GLU A 623 -22.81 -7.30 17.88
CA GLU A 623 -22.86 -6.95 19.29
C GLU A 623 -21.54 -7.35 19.94
N ASN A 624 -21.03 -6.46 20.80
CA ASN A 624 -19.91 -6.80 21.67
C ASN A 624 -20.43 -7.69 22.79
N ILE A 625 -19.97 -8.94 22.82
CA ILE A 625 -20.39 -9.96 23.79
C ILE A 625 -19.37 -10.15 24.92
N GLY A 626 -18.25 -9.42 24.90
CA GLY A 626 -17.26 -9.47 25.96
C GLY A 626 -15.90 -8.92 25.56
N TYR A 627 -15.04 -8.79 26.56
CA TYR A 627 -13.68 -8.31 26.40
C TYR A 627 -12.68 -9.35 26.91
N GLY A 628 -11.46 -9.32 26.38
CA GLY A 628 -10.32 -10.05 26.93
C GLY A 628 -9.12 -9.12 27.06
N ARG A 629 -8.16 -9.52 27.90
CA ARG A 629 -6.88 -8.81 28.06
C ARG A 629 -5.86 -9.40 27.10
N VAL A 630 -4.96 -8.56 26.63
CA VAL A 630 -3.78 -8.98 25.87
C VAL A 630 -2.56 -8.63 26.71
N ASN A 631 -1.74 -9.63 26.98
CA ASN A 631 -0.49 -9.49 27.72
C ASN A 631 0.65 -9.75 26.75
N LEU A 632 0.94 -8.77 25.90
CA LEU A 632 2.05 -8.82 24.96
C LEU A 632 3.00 -7.66 25.23
N PRO A 633 4.29 -7.80 24.86
CA PRO A 633 5.23 -6.70 24.95
C PRO A 633 4.71 -5.51 24.13
N ASP A 634 4.94 -4.31 24.66
CA ASP A 634 4.64 -3.09 23.95
C ASP A 634 5.54 -3.01 22.69
N GLN A 635 4.98 -2.52 21.59
CA GLN A 635 5.78 -2.21 20.40
C GLN A 635 6.41 -0.85 20.61
N GLU A 636 7.69 -0.87 20.97
CA GLU A 636 8.47 0.34 21.22
C GLU A 636 9.21 0.76 19.96
N LEU A 637 9.20 2.06 19.71
CA LEU A 637 9.84 2.70 18.58
C LEU A 637 10.59 3.93 19.10
N HIS A 638 11.92 3.85 19.11
CA HIS A 638 12.79 5.01 19.28
C HIS A 638 12.98 5.65 17.91
N THR A 639 12.68 6.93 17.80
CA THR A 639 12.71 7.65 16.51
C THR A 639 12.89 9.15 16.75
N THR A 640 13.10 9.91 15.68
CA THR A 640 13.19 11.37 15.73
C THR A 640 11.87 12.03 15.37
N ALA A 641 11.64 13.24 15.89
CA ALA A 641 10.43 14.00 15.65
C ALA A 641 10.69 15.50 15.62
N VAL A 642 9.81 16.22 14.93
CA VAL A 642 9.63 17.67 15.06
C VAL A 642 8.30 17.93 15.75
N TRP A 643 8.25 18.90 16.64
CA TRP A 643 7.01 19.22 17.33
C TRP A 643 6.82 20.70 17.66
N TRP A 644 5.55 21.11 17.74
CA TRP A 644 5.12 22.46 18.06
C TRP A 644 4.23 22.46 19.30
N GLN A 645 4.53 23.36 20.23
CA GLN A 645 3.79 23.51 21.48
C GLN A 645 3.41 24.97 21.75
N LEU A 646 2.24 25.16 22.38
CA LEU A 646 1.77 26.45 22.87
C LEU A 646 1.63 26.40 24.39
N ALA A 647 2.11 27.45 25.06
CA ALA A 647 2.01 27.56 26.51
C ALA A 647 0.55 27.74 26.96
N GLN A 648 0.24 27.22 28.16
CA GLN A 648 -1.13 27.20 28.71
C GLN A 648 -1.78 28.60 28.79
N ASN A 649 -0.99 29.64 29.08
CA ASN A 649 -1.47 31.03 29.14
C ASN A 649 -1.92 31.57 27.76
N VAL A 650 -1.21 31.20 26.69
CA VAL A 650 -1.58 31.56 25.31
C VAL A 650 -2.89 30.88 24.92
N LEU A 651 -3.04 29.60 25.28
CA LEU A 651 -4.25 28.83 25.00
C LEU A 651 -5.47 29.38 25.74
N GLY A 652 -5.32 29.73 27.02
CA GLY A 652 -6.41 30.33 27.82
C GLY A 652 -6.86 31.71 27.32
N ALA A 653 -6.01 32.44 26.57
CA ALA A 653 -6.39 33.69 25.94
C ALA A 653 -7.04 33.50 24.56
N ALA A 654 -6.69 32.42 23.84
CA ALA A 654 -7.11 32.20 22.46
C ALA A 654 -8.36 31.32 22.29
N PHE A 655 -8.65 30.45 23.26
CA PHE A 655 -9.76 29.48 23.21
C PHE A 655 -10.67 29.62 24.42
N GLU A 656 -11.96 29.36 24.21
CA GLU A 656 -12.96 29.43 25.30
C GLU A 656 -12.79 28.31 26.32
N ASP A 657 -12.38 27.13 25.84
CA ASP A 657 -12.14 25.95 26.66
C ASP A 657 -11.02 25.06 26.09
N ARG A 658 -10.62 24.06 26.88
CA ARG A 658 -9.58 23.10 26.47
C ARG A 658 -10.01 22.23 25.29
N GLN A 659 -11.30 21.95 25.13
CA GLN A 659 -11.79 21.08 24.05
C GLN A 659 -11.61 21.75 22.68
N GLN A 660 -11.95 23.04 22.56
CA GLN A 660 -11.70 23.83 21.36
C GLN A 660 -10.22 23.87 21.00
N ALA A 661 -9.34 24.01 22.00
CA ALA A 661 -7.91 23.93 21.77
C ALA A 661 -7.50 22.55 21.23
N LEU A 662 -7.96 21.45 21.83
CA LEU A 662 -7.65 20.10 21.35
C LEU A 662 -8.12 19.83 19.92
N ASP A 663 -9.36 20.21 19.59
CA ASP A 663 -9.92 20.04 18.25
C ASP A 663 -9.14 20.91 17.23
N GLY A 664 -8.70 22.10 17.62
CA GLY A 664 -7.80 22.95 16.83
C GLY A 664 -6.44 22.31 16.60
N PHE A 665 -5.83 21.70 17.62
CA PHE A 665 -4.55 21.00 17.50
C PHE A 665 -4.64 19.76 16.62
N LEU A 666 -5.73 19.00 16.69
CA LEU A 666 -5.97 17.87 15.79
C LEU A 666 -6.07 18.32 14.33
N GLY A 667 -6.82 19.40 14.08
CA GLY A 667 -6.95 19.97 12.74
C GLY A 667 -5.63 20.54 12.21
N ALA A 668 -4.88 21.26 13.05
CA ALA A 668 -3.56 21.77 12.72
C ALA A 668 -2.56 20.64 12.47
N ALA A 669 -2.56 19.58 13.28
CA ALA A 669 -1.72 18.40 13.09
C ALA A 669 -2.02 17.70 11.76
N TYR A 670 -3.29 17.63 11.34
CA TYR A 670 -3.66 17.07 10.05
C TYR A 670 -3.10 17.91 8.89
N ALA A 671 -3.29 19.23 8.92
CA ALA A 671 -2.78 20.14 7.88
C ALA A 671 -1.25 20.11 7.81
N LEU A 672 -0.58 20.21 8.96
CA LEU A 672 0.88 20.12 9.07
C LEU A 672 1.40 18.79 8.52
N HIS A 673 0.71 17.68 8.80
CA HIS A 673 1.09 16.37 8.28
C HIS A 673 0.98 16.30 6.75
N VAL A 674 -0.08 16.86 6.16
CA VAL A 674 -0.23 16.93 4.70
C VAL A 674 0.89 17.77 4.08
N VAL A 675 1.17 18.94 4.64
CA VAL A 675 2.24 19.82 4.14
C VAL A 675 3.62 19.18 4.32
N ALA A 676 3.88 18.58 5.48
CA ALA A 676 5.16 17.95 5.80
C ALA A 676 5.45 16.75 4.89
N THR A 677 4.46 15.86 4.67
CA THR A 677 4.63 14.73 3.75
C THR A 677 5.00 15.18 2.33
N VAL A 678 4.42 16.28 1.85
CA VAL A 678 4.81 16.90 0.57
C VAL A 678 6.20 17.53 0.65
N ALA A 679 6.54 18.18 1.75
CA ALA A 679 7.81 18.89 1.94
C ALA A 679 9.03 17.94 1.96
N VAL A 680 8.91 16.77 2.58
CA VAL A 680 9.96 15.73 2.62
C VAL A 680 9.73 14.58 1.64
N MET A 681 8.79 14.73 0.70
CA MET A 681 8.52 13.73 -0.34
C MET A 681 8.18 12.32 0.22
N ALA A 682 7.59 12.26 1.41
CA ALA A 682 7.30 11.04 2.15
C ALA A 682 5.86 10.57 1.95
N GLU A 683 5.59 9.27 2.14
CA GLU A 683 4.21 8.81 2.23
C GLU A 683 3.62 9.15 3.60
N ALA A 684 2.30 9.31 3.67
CA ALA A 684 1.59 9.56 4.94
C ALA A 684 1.74 8.42 5.98
N ARG A 685 2.23 7.25 5.57
CA ARG A 685 2.59 6.17 6.50
C ARG A 685 4.02 6.29 7.05
N ASP A 686 4.91 6.91 6.30
CA ASP A 686 6.34 7.04 6.60
C ASP A 686 6.59 8.14 7.64
N LEU A 687 5.82 9.22 7.55
CA LEU A 687 5.74 10.28 8.55
C LEU A 687 4.41 10.18 9.25
N GLN A 688 4.38 10.08 10.58
CA GLN A 688 3.15 10.00 11.37
C GLN A 688 2.92 11.27 12.17
N LYS A 689 1.69 11.45 12.65
CA LYS A 689 1.31 12.56 13.52
C LYS A 689 0.73 12.09 14.84
N SER A 690 0.95 12.86 15.89
CA SER A 690 0.32 12.67 17.19
C SER A 690 0.02 14.02 17.86
N VAL A 691 -0.97 14.05 18.74
CA VAL A 691 -1.25 15.20 19.61
C VAL A 691 -1.27 14.70 21.05
N GLY A 692 -0.49 15.33 21.92
CA GLY A 692 -0.39 14.92 23.32
C GLY A 692 0.55 15.79 24.14
N SER A 693 0.85 15.37 25.36
CA SER A 693 1.86 16.01 26.22
C SER A 693 3.26 15.45 26.02
N GLY A 694 4.29 16.28 26.22
CA GLY A 694 5.70 15.88 26.06
C GLY A 694 6.18 14.78 27.00
N ASP A 695 5.63 14.72 28.21
CA ASP A 695 5.90 13.66 29.18
C ASP A 695 5.14 12.34 28.88
N GLY A 696 4.25 12.35 27.89
CA GLY A 696 3.37 11.24 27.55
C GLY A 696 2.33 10.91 28.63
N ALA A 697 2.04 11.83 29.56
CA ALA A 697 0.99 11.65 30.56
C ALA A 697 -0.40 11.51 29.92
N TRP A 698 -0.63 12.20 28.80
CA TRP A 698 -1.84 12.10 28.02
C TRP A 698 -1.61 12.30 26.52
N PHE A 699 -2.53 11.77 25.72
CA PHE A 699 -2.58 11.98 24.28
C PHE A 699 -4.03 12.14 23.83
N VAL A 700 -4.24 12.57 22.60
CA VAL A 700 -5.57 12.80 22.02
C VAL A 700 -5.81 11.78 20.92
N SER A 701 -6.97 11.13 20.96
CA SER A 701 -7.47 10.34 19.84
C SER A 701 -8.83 10.85 19.40
N ALA A 702 -9.09 10.83 18.09
CA ALA A 702 -10.42 11.10 17.58
C ALA A 702 -11.35 9.94 17.98
N ASP A 703 -12.49 10.26 18.59
CA ASP A 703 -13.50 9.26 18.92
C ASP A 703 -14.48 9.00 17.77
N ILE A 704 -15.49 8.15 18.00
CA ILE A 704 -16.54 7.86 17.00
C ILE A 704 -17.38 9.10 16.62
N SER A 705 -17.33 10.16 17.43
CA SER A 705 -17.94 11.46 17.17
C SER A 705 -16.98 12.44 16.49
N GLY A 706 -15.79 11.98 16.10
CA GLY A 706 -14.79 12.78 15.38
C GLY A 706 -14.15 13.88 16.21
N ARG A 707 -14.52 14.02 17.50
CA ARG A 707 -13.92 14.98 18.43
C ARG A 707 -12.70 14.40 19.09
N GLY A 708 -11.76 15.27 19.45
CA GLY A 708 -10.59 14.86 20.21
C GLY A 708 -10.98 14.44 21.62
N GLN A 709 -10.73 13.18 21.97
CA GLN A 709 -10.88 12.67 23.32
C GLN A 709 -9.52 12.49 23.99
N LEU A 710 -9.36 13.08 25.17
CA LEU A 710 -8.17 12.88 26.01
C LEU A 710 -8.10 11.43 26.50
N ARG A 711 -6.91 10.85 26.34
CA ARG A 711 -6.54 9.52 26.82
C ARG A 711 -5.39 9.64 27.81
N GLY A 712 -5.50 8.95 28.94
CA GLY A 712 -4.41 8.85 29.91
C GLY A 712 -3.26 7.98 29.39
N GLY A 713 -2.16 7.93 30.13
CA GLY A 713 -1.04 7.06 29.80
C GLY A 713 -1.36 5.56 29.75
N ASP A 714 -2.52 5.14 30.28
CA ASP A 714 -3.07 3.78 30.22
C ASP A 714 -4.02 3.55 29.02
N GLY A 715 -4.29 4.58 28.21
CA GLY A 715 -5.17 4.56 27.04
C GLY A 715 -6.66 4.69 27.37
N GLN A 716 -7.04 4.83 28.64
CA GLN A 716 -8.43 5.03 29.04
C GLN A 716 -8.86 6.49 28.81
N PRO A 717 -10.15 6.76 28.52
CA PRO A 717 -10.68 8.11 28.52
C PRO A 717 -10.37 8.78 29.86
N THR A 718 -9.81 9.99 29.81
CA THR A 718 -9.45 10.74 31.01
C THR A 718 -9.89 12.18 30.89
N THR A 719 -9.99 12.86 32.03
CA THR A 719 -10.22 14.29 32.13
C THR A 719 -9.11 14.89 32.97
N LEU A 720 -8.44 15.90 32.45
CA LEU A 720 -7.43 16.64 33.21
C LEU A 720 -8.10 17.51 34.26
N ALA A 721 -7.58 17.50 35.48
CA ALA A 721 -8.04 18.42 36.52
C ALA A 721 -7.89 19.88 36.04
N PRO A 722 -8.73 20.82 36.50
CA PRO A 722 -8.65 22.23 36.10
C PRO A 722 -7.25 22.83 36.26
N ASP A 723 -6.54 22.48 37.34
CA ASP A 723 -5.21 23.01 37.67
C ASP A 723 -4.06 22.18 37.07
N ALA A 724 -4.36 21.07 36.39
CA ALA A 724 -3.32 20.26 35.75
C ALA A 724 -2.65 21.04 34.61
N PRO A 725 -1.32 20.89 34.41
CA PRO A 725 -0.62 21.52 33.31
C PRO A 725 -1.20 21.06 31.97
N PHE A 726 -1.50 22.02 31.09
CA PHE A 726 -2.10 21.79 29.79
C PHE A 726 -1.25 22.42 28.69
N THR A 727 -0.34 21.63 28.15
CA THR A 727 0.55 21.99 27.04
C THR A 727 0.34 20.98 25.91
N PRO A 728 -0.71 21.14 25.09
CA PRO A 728 -0.87 20.34 23.87
C PRO A 728 0.28 20.60 22.92
N THR A 729 0.77 19.49 22.36
CA THR A 729 1.89 19.49 21.42
C THR A 729 1.50 18.68 20.19
N VAL A 730 1.77 19.23 19.01
CA VAL A 730 1.68 18.50 17.73
C VAL A 730 3.03 17.87 17.44
N TYR A 731 3.08 16.56 17.27
CA TYR A 731 4.28 15.82 16.86
C TYR A 731 4.13 15.36 15.42
N LEU A 732 5.20 15.50 14.63
CA LEU A 732 5.42 14.77 13.39
C LEU A 732 6.68 13.93 13.57
N TYR A 733 6.60 12.62 13.36
CA TYR A 733 7.68 11.69 13.67
C TYR A 733 7.88 10.64 12.59
N ASP A 734 9.13 10.21 12.43
CA ASP A 734 9.50 9.19 11.45
C ASP A 734 8.98 7.82 11.95
N ALA A 735 8.22 7.12 11.11
CA ALA A 735 7.65 5.81 11.45
C ALA A 735 8.64 4.65 11.26
N PHE A 736 9.92 4.90 11.56
CA PHE A 736 11.05 4.00 11.34
C PHE A 736 11.93 3.95 12.59
N PRO A 737 12.39 2.76 13.03
CA PRO A 737 13.33 2.66 14.14
C PRO A 737 14.60 3.47 13.89
N GLY A 738 15.02 4.27 14.88
CA GLY A 738 16.14 5.20 14.80
C GLY A 738 15.83 6.51 14.06
N GLY A 739 14.67 6.61 13.39
CA GLY A 739 14.39 7.67 12.44
C GLY A 739 15.13 7.46 11.11
N ILE A 740 14.65 8.11 10.07
CA ILE A 740 15.26 8.11 8.73
C ILE A 740 15.71 9.52 8.30
N GLY A 741 15.68 10.46 9.25
CA GLY A 741 16.13 11.83 9.09
C GLY A 741 15.12 12.72 8.37
N GLN A 742 13.82 12.43 8.40
CA GLN A 742 12.81 13.33 7.83
C GLN A 742 12.49 14.50 8.77
N SER A 743 12.57 14.27 10.08
CA SER A 743 12.24 15.26 11.11
C SER A 743 13.16 16.49 11.13
N GLU A 744 14.46 16.32 10.88
CA GLU A 744 15.44 17.43 10.87
C GLU A 744 15.17 18.44 9.74
N PRO A 745 15.03 18.05 8.44
CA PRO A 745 14.62 18.96 7.38
C PRO A 745 13.28 19.65 7.64
N LEU A 746 12.34 18.97 8.31
CA LEU A 746 11.07 19.57 8.70
C LEU A 746 11.26 20.65 9.77
N PHE A 747 12.17 20.46 10.72
CA PHE A 747 12.50 21.46 11.73
C PHE A 747 13.22 22.68 11.12
N GLU A 748 14.15 22.48 10.19
CA GLU A 748 14.77 23.59 9.45
C GLU A 748 13.71 24.43 8.71
N ARG A 749 12.69 23.76 8.15
CA ARG A 749 11.57 24.38 7.43
C ARG A 749 10.35 24.69 8.28
N ARG A 750 10.45 24.66 9.62
CA ARG A 750 9.32 24.77 10.55
C ARG A 750 8.39 25.97 10.30
N GLU A 751 8.93 27.12 9.91
CA GLU A 751 8.15 28.33 9.61
C GLU A 751 7.39 28.21 8.29
N ASP A 752 8.05 27.69 7.24
CA ASP A 752 7.42 27.40 5.94
C ASP A 752 6.29 26.38 6.11
N LEU A 753 6.50 25.31 6.90
CA LEU A 753 5.45 24.30 7.14
C LEU A 753 4.18 24.90 7.74
N ILE A 754 4.30 25.82 8.70
CA ILE A 754 3.15 26.50 9.30
C ILE A 754 2.49 27.41 8.25
N ALA A 755 3.26 28.23 7.54
CA ALA A 755 2.74 29.17 6.55
C ALA A 755 2.01 28.45 5.38
N GLN A 756 2.58 27.36 4.89
CA GLN A 756 1.97 26.51 3.86
C GLN A 756 0.72 25.81 4.39
N SER A 757 0.69 25.44 5.67
CA SER A 757 -0.48 24.83 6.30
C SER A 757 -1.63 25.83 6.44
N VAL A 758 -1.35 27.09 6.81
CA VAL A 758 -2.33 28.19 6.76
C VAL A 758 -2.85 28.37 5.33
N THR A 759 -1.94 28.47 4.35
CA THR A 759 -2.29 28.64 2.93
C THR A 759 -3.16 27.49 2.42
N LEU A 760 -2.83 26.24 2.77
CA LEU A 760 -3.60 25.04 2.42
C LEU A 760 -5.03 25.14 2.94
N ILE A 761 -5.20 25.56 4.19
CA ILE A 761 -6.53 25.65 4.81
C ILE A 761 -7.33 26.82 4.23
N GLU A 762 -6.71 27.99 4.04
CA GLU A 762 -7.38 29.18 3.50
C GLU A 762 -7.83 28.99 2.05
N ARG A 763 -6.99 28.38 1.20
CA ARG A 763 -7.32 28.09 -0.21
C ARG A 763 -8.27 26.91 -0.39
N CYS A 764 -8.52 26.13 0.66
CA CYS A 764 -9.46 25.03 0.58
C CYS A 764 -10.90 25.56 0.58
N ASP A 765 -11.68 25.21 -0.44
CA ASP A 765 -13.08 25.64 -0.61
C ASP A 765 -14.05 25.07 0.44
N CYS A 766 -13.60 24.16 1.30
CA CYS A 766 -14.45 23.62 2.36
C CYS A 766 -14.82 24.68 3.41
N ARG A 767 -16.06 24.65 3.89
CA ARG A 767 -16.56 25.58 4.92
C ARG A 767 -16.06 25.22 6.33
N VAL A 768 -16.03 23.92 6.65
CA VAL A 768 -15.92 23.42 8.04
C VAL A 768 -14.62 22.63 8.25
N GLY A 769 -14.14 21.95 7.22
CA GLY A 769 -12.93 21.12 7.20
C GLY A 769 -13.10 19.95 6.23
N CYS A 770 -12.00 19.44 5.69
CA CYS A 770 -12.01 18.27 4.82
C CYS A 770 -10.68 17.49 4.90
N PRO A 771 -10.64 16.22 4.40
CA PRO A 771 -9.41 15.46 4.22
C PRO A 771 -8.28 16.14 3.46
N GLY A 772 -8.59 17.16 2.66
CA GLY A 772 -7.56 17.93 1.95
C GLY A 772 -6.92 19.04 2.78
N CYS A 773 -7.44 19.38 3.96
CA CYS A 773 -6.93 20.45 4.81
C CYS A 773 -6.77 20.04 6.29
N VAL A 774 -7.76 20.28 7.14
CA VAL A 774 -7.72 20.03 8.59
C VAL A 774 -8.18 18.63 8.97
N GLY A 775 -8.37 17.78 7.98
CA GLY A 775 -8.92 16.46 8.15
C GLY A 775 -10.44 16.44 8.04
N PRO A 776 -11.00 15.23 7.92
CA PRO A 776 -12.42 15.04 7.77
C PRO A 776 -13.24 15.43 9.03
N VAL A 777 -14.45 15.95 8.80
CA VAL A 777 -15.37 16.43 9.84
C VAL A 777 -16.66 15.61 9.81
N LEU A 778 -17.28 15.39 10.97
CA LEU A 778 -18.58 14.72 11.04
C LEU A 778 -19.74 15.64 10.62
N ALA A 779 -20.87 15.03 10.22
CA ALA A 779 -22.09 15.77 9.88
C ALA A 779 -22.58 16.68 11.00
N ALA A 780 -22.48 16.24 12.25
CA ALA A 780 -23.00 16.99 13.39
C ALA A 780 -22.28 18.34 13.60
N ASP A 781 -21.04 18.45 13.13
CA ASP A 781 -20.21 19.64 13.34
C ASP A 781 -20.22 20.58 12.10
N GLU A 782 -20.98 20.26 11.04
CA GLU A 782 -21.07 21.11 9.83
C GLU A 782 -21.80 22.45 10.08
N ASP A 783 -22.79 22.42 10.97
CA ASP A 783 -23.56 23.59 11.37
C ASP A 783 -23.06 24.20 12.69
N ALA A 784 -21.92 23.74 13.21
CA ALA A 784 -21.33 24.28 14.42
C ALA A 784 -20.90 25.74 14.22
N ALA A 785 -21.19 26.59 15.21
CA ALA A 785 -20.77 27.99 15.21
C ALA A 785 -19.24 28.16 15.14
N THR A 786 -18.51 27.21 15.76
CA THR A 786 -17.06 27.14 15.76
C THR A 786 -16.63 25.89 15.01
N THR A 787 -15.94 26.06 13.87
CA THR A 787 -15.57 24.94 13.00
C THR A 787 -14.14 24.44 13.28
N PRO A 788 -13.84 23.14 13.07
CA PRO A 788 -12.48 22.62 13.12
C PRO A 788 -11.50 23.40 12.22
N LYS A 789 -11.95 23.83 11.03
CA LYS A 789 -11.17 24.71 10.14
C LYS A 789 -10.76 26.01 10.82
N ALA A 790 -11.68 26.69 11.48
CA ALA A 790 -11.41 27.95 12.18
C ALA A 790 -10.49 27.74 13.40
N LEU A 791 -10.70 26.65 14.16
CA LEU A 791 -9.87 26.30 15.32
C LEU A 791 -8.44 25.96 14.92
N ALA A 792 -8.26 25.18 13.85
CA ALA A 792 -6.94 24.85 13.32
C ALA A 792 -6.19 26.09 12.81
N LEU A 793 -6.88 26.97 12.06
CA LEU A 793 -6.31 28.25 11.64
C LEU A 793 -5.89 29.10 12.84
N ARG A 794 -6.67 29.10 13.93
CA ARG A 794 -6.31 29.81 15.15
C ARG A 794 -5.05 29.24 15.80
N VAL A 795 -4.92 27.92 15.89
CA VAL A 795 -3.68 27.28 16.40
C VAL A 795 -2.49 27.65 15.52
N LEU A 796 -2.61 27.49 14.19
CA LEU A 796 -1.51 27.78 13.27
C LEU A 796 -1.14 29.27 13.28
N ALA A 797 -2.10 30.18 13.32
CA ALA A 797 -1.85 31.62 13.39
C ALA A 797 -1.07 32.02 14.65
N LEU A 798 -1.29 31.34 15.78
CA LEU A 798 -0.48 31.54 16.99
C LEU A 798 0.96 31.04 16.84
N LEU A 799 1.23 30.12 15.91
CA LEU A 799 2.56 29.57 15.63
C LEU A 799 3.29 30.29 14.50
N VAL A 800 2.59 31.12 13.70
CA VAL A 800 3.21 31.95 12.65
C VAL A 800 4.13 33.00 13.31
N ALA A 801 5.37 33.08 12.84
CA ALA A 801 6.28 34.15 13.23
C ALA A 801 5.74 35.50 12.71
N LEU A 802 5.64 36.49 13.61
CA LEU A 802 5.17 37.85 13.29
C LEU A 802 6.24 38.68 12.59
#